data_AF-A0A0Q8TL16-F1
#
_entry.id   AF-A0A0Q8TL16-F1
#
_cell.length_a   1.000
_cell.length_b   1.000
_cell.length_c   1.000
_cell.angle_alpha   90.00
_cell.angle_beta   90.00
_cell.angle_gamma   90.00
#
_symmetry.space_group_name_H-M   'P 1'
#
loop_
_entity.id
_entity.type
_entity.pdbx_description
1 polymer ?
#
loop_
_entity_poly.entity_id
_entity_poly.type
_entity_poly.pdbx_seq_one_letter_code
_entity_poly.pdbx_strand_id
1 'polypeptide(L)'
;MFHKVLVANRGEIALRTVRALQDLSIASVAVYAQDDAQAPHVRAADAAVALGATGPAAYLDGANLIAIARAQGCDAVHPGYGFLSERADFARACAEAGLRFIGPTPEQLALFGDKARARAMALRCGVPLMPGTQAVVTLEEALQFWQAQGGAGIVVKAIGGGGGRGMRAVQSADELPAAYARCRSEALAALGVDGVYVERLMAGARHIEVQVLGDGREVMSLGERECTLQRRFQKLVEVAPSPSLPAPLRERIVAAALAMAREVAYEGLGTFEFLVDLASETLPFVFIEANPRLQVEHTITEEVTGVDLVQTQIALAAGRSLRDLGLDPGAPPVVQGFALQWRINAETLDAQGGAVPGSGPLTRFDLPAGPGIRVDTHGVAGAAPSPHYDTLLAKLIVHTRSPHFGDALRRSRRALTECRIGGVATNLALLRALAARPEMESQQVHTRWLETVLPELLDAAGHLADEPLAAAARHDAAQPEPEPEPEPEPEPEPEPEPAPAPAPAPAPAPAPAPAPAPEGAVLAPMPARLVQWSVAEGDVVAAGAELAVLEAMKMEHVLLAPHAGRVRALLAVPGGYLVQGQPLLVLDAAQGAQAVVEESAAVQGADHIRPDLQRVLDRHAFTLDAARPEAMAKRHAQGGRSARENIADLCDEGSFIEYGALAIAAQTRRRSLEDLVANTPADGMVTGIGGINGADFGPEKSRAVVLSYDATVLAGTQGARNHAKTDRMLGIALAQKLPVVLFAEGGGGRPGDTDMPVVAGLHVHTFASYAALSGQVPVVGIAAGRCFAGNAALLGCSDVVIATRASNIGMGGPAMIEGGGLGVFKPEQIGPSRVQHANGVIDVLVEDEAGAVRAAQHYLSFFQGRVAQWAAPDQRLLRVVVPENRLRVYDTRAALAGLVDEGSLLLLRTGFGAGIHTALARIEGRPVGLLASNPLHLGGAIDADAADKGARFMQLCNAHGLPLVSLVDTPGFMVGPGVEATAQVRHVSRLFVTAASLRVPCFSVVLRKGYGLGAMGMTAGGFHAPVFTVAWPTGEFGAMGLEGAVRLGFRKELEAVPEGAERDALFQKLVARQYANGEAMHMAATLEIDAVIDPAETRAWLARGLASAQVAPMGHRFVDTW
;
A
#
# COMPACT_ATOMS: atom_id res chain seq x y z
N MET A 1 24.04 32.93 -28.47
CA MET A 1 24.06 31.45 -28.57
C MET A 1 25.10 30.92 -27.60
N PHE A 2 24.90 29.71 -27.07
CA PHE A 2 25.89 29.07 -26.20
C PHE A 2 27.13 28.66 -27.00
N HIS A 3 28.28 28.58 -26.34
CA HIS A 3 29.51 28.05 -26.89
C HIS A 3 29.62 26.54 -26.67
N LYS A 4 29.23 26.07 -25.47
CA LYS A 4 29.31 24.65 -25.12
C LYS A 4 28.15 24.20 -24.22
N VAL A 5 27.58 23.04 -24.48
CA VAL A 5 26.42 22.49 -23.76
C VAL A 5 26.70 21.06 -23.27
N LEU A 6 26.38 20.81 -21.99
CA LEU A 6 26.36 19.45 -21.44
C LEU A 6 25.03 18.77 -21.82
N VAL A 7 25.09 17.59 -22.42
CA VAL A 7 23.92 16.74 -22.66
C VAL A 7 23.76 15.78 -21.49
N ALA A 8 22.90 16.12 -20.54
CA ALA A 8 22.65 15.36 -19.31
C ALA A 8 21.62 14.23 -19.54
N ASN A 9 21.87 13.39 -20.55
CA ASN A 9 21.00 12.26 -20.90
C ASN A 9 21.80 11.19 -21.69
N ARG A 10 21.13 10.13 -22.14
CA ARG A 10 21.69 9.04 -22.95
C ARG A 10 20.77 8.61 -24.09
N GLY A 11 21.20 7.62 -24.87
CA GLY A 11 20.37 6.96 -25.87
C GLY A 11 20.00 7.86 -27.05
N GLU A 12 18.81 7.67 -27.61
CA GLU A 12 18.39 8.35 -28.85
C GLU A 12 18.32 9.86 -28.65
N ILE A 13 17.78 10.32 -27.51
CA ILE A 13 17.63 11.75 -27.24
C ILE A 13 18.96 12.45 -27.06
N ALA A 14 19.92 11.82 -26.40
CA ALA A 14 21.25 12.41 -26.28
C ALA A 14 21.90 12.57 -27.67
N LEU A 15 21.77 11.57 -28.55
CA LEU A 15 22.26 11.66 -29.92
C LEU A 15 21.52 12.75 -30.71
N ARG A 16 20.19 12.85 -30.58
CA ARG A 16 19.37 13.89 -31.21
C ARG A 16 19.77 15.29 -30.77
N THR A 17 20.05 15.49 -29.49
CA THR A 17 20.55 16.76 -28.93
C THR A 17 21.97 17.07 -29.41
N VAL A 18 22.88 16.09 -29.41
CA VAL A 18 24.24 16.29 -29.96
C VAL A 18 24.19 16.73 -31.41
N ARG A 19 23.37 16.09 -32.25
CA ARG A 19 23.18 16.50 -33.66
C ARG A 19 22.63 17.92 -33.79
N ALA A 20 21.63 18.29 -32.98
CA ALA A 20 21.11 19.66 -32.96
C ALA A 20 22.18 20.70 -32.60
N LEU A 21 23.04 20.37 -31.63
CA LEU A 21 24.16 21.23 -31.22
C LEU A 21 25.19 21.37 -32.35
N GLN A 22 25.50 20.28 -33.06
CA GLN A 22 26.38 20.29 -34.22
C GLN A 22 25.83 21.18 -35.35
N ASP A 23 24.55 21.06 -35.68
CA ASP A 23 23.89 21.90 -36.69
C ASP A 23 23.92 23.39 -36.32
N LEU A 24 23.83 23.69 -35.01
CA LEU A 24 23.96 25.04 -34.46
C LEU A 24 25.41 25.50 -34.26
N SER A 25 26.41 24.67 -34.60
CA SER A 25 27.83 24.92 -34.36
C SER A 25 28.16 25.22 -32.88
N ILE A 26 27.51 24.51 -31.96
CA ILE A 26 27.72 24.58 -30.52
C ILE A 26 28.45 23.31 -30.06
N ALA A 27 29.51 23.45 -29.27
CA ALA A 27 30.24 22.30 -28.76
C ALA A 27 29.39 21.50 -27.75
N SER A 28 29.51 20.18 -27.79
CA SER A 28 28.72 19.25 -27.00
C SER A 28 29.58 18.43 -26.04
N VAL A 29 29.08 18.23 -24.82
CA VAL A 29 29.70 17.32 -23.84
C VAL A 29 28.68 16.25 -23.49
N ALA A 30 28.93 15.01 -23.91
CA ALA A 30 28.15 13.85 -23.49
C ALA A 30 28.61 13.34 -22.12
N VAL A 31 27.68 12.76 -21.36
CA VAL A 31 28.00 11.94 -20.18
C VAL A 31 27.60 10.50 -20.42
N TYR A 32 28.32 9.57 -19.81
CA TYR A 32 28.02 8.14 -19.96
C TYR A 32 28.29 7.31 -18.71
N ALA A 33 27.37 6.39 -18.42
CA ALA A 33 27.60 5.27 -17.52
C ALA A 33 28.51 4.22 -18.18
N GLN A 34 29.09 3.32 -17.38
CA GLN A 34 29.99 2.28 -17.89
C GLN A 34 29.34 1.39 -18.95
N ASP A 35 28.05 1.07 -18.78
CA ASP A 35 27.27 0.27 -19.73
C ASP A 35 26.78 1.05 -20.96
N ASP A 36 27.05 2.36 -21.02
CA ASP A 36 26.80 3.24 -22.17
C ASP A 36 28.08 3.72 -22.86
N ALA A 37 29.26 3.23 -22.45
CA ALA A 37 30.55 3.69 -22.97
C ALA A 37 30.71 3.57 -24.49
N GLN A 38 29.98 2.63 -25.11
CA GLN A 38 29.95 2.43 -26.56
C GLN A 38 28.66 2.93 -27.22
N ALA A 39 27.86 3.74 -26.53
CA ALA A 39 26.63 4.29 -27.08
C ALA A 39 26.93 5.36 -28.16
N PRO A 40 26.09 5.49 -29.20
CA PRO A 40 26.36 6.43 -30.30
C PRO A 40 26.50 7.89 -29.90
N HIS A 41 25.77 8.36 -28.87
CA HIS A 41 25.85 9.75 -28.42
C HIS A 41 27.23 10.10 -27.84
N VAL A 42 27.92 9.11 -27.24
CA VAL A 42 29.29 9.26 -26.70
C VAL A 42 30.28 9.52 -27.83
N ARG A 43 30.16 8.78 -28.94
CA ARG A 43 31.03 8.96 -30.11
C ARG A 43 30.71 10.21 -30.92
N ALA A 44 29.47 10.66 -30.89
CA ALA A 44 29.03 11.81 -31.65
C ALA A 44 29.40 13.16 -31.01
N ALA A 45 29.55 13.21 -29.68
CA ALA A 45 29.83 14.46 -28.98
C ALA A 45 31.30 14.90 -29.09
N ASP A 46 31.55 16.21 -28.96
CA ASP A 46 32.92 16.77 -29.04
C ASP A 46 33.79 16.36 -27.85
N ALA A 47 33.16 16.16 -26.69
CA ALA A 47 33.79 15.57 -25.51
C ALA A 47 32.82 14.62 -24.82
N ALA A 48 33.37 13.62 -24.11
CA ALA A 48 32.57 12.69 -23.34
C ALA A 48 33.22 12.42 -21.97
N VAL A 49 32.40 12.42 -20.91
CA VAL A 49 32.85 12.23 -19.52
C VAL A 49 32.15 11.02 -18.90
N ALA A 50 32.94 10.09 -18.37
CA ALA A 50 32.44 8.91 -17.66
C ALA A 50 31.88 9.30 -16.28
N LEU A 51 30.71 8.77 -15.93
CA LEU A 51 30.04 9.02 -14.65
C LEU A 51 30.53 8.08 -13.52
N GLY A 52 31.34 7.07 -13.84
CA GLY A 52 31.91 6.14 -12.85
C GLY A 52 30.91 5.13 -12.25
N ALA A 53 29.69 5.06 -12.78
CA ALA A 53 28.63 4.14 -12.36
C ALA A 53 27.99 3.45 -13.58
N THR A 54 27.18 2.41 -13.33
CA THR A 54 26.43 1.64 -14.32
C THR A 54 24.92 1.89 -14.15
N GLY A 55 24.17 1.95 -15.25
CA GLY A 55 22.71 2.01 -15.25
C GLY A 55 22.10 3.39 -14.96
N PRO A 56 20.76 3.48 -14.87
CA PRO A 56 20.02 4.75 -14.80
C PRO A 56 20.42 5.70 -13.68
N ALA A 57 20.83 5.17 -12.52
CA ALA A 57 21.20 5.98 -11.35
C ALA A 57 22.38 6.92 -11.64
N ALA A 58 23.27 6.57 -12.57
CA ALA A 58 24.41 7.41 -12.95
C ALA A 58 23.97 8.80 -13.45
N TYR A 59 22.84 8.87 -14.16
CA TYR A 59 22.32 10.09 -14.77
C TYR A 59 21.42 10.92 -13.84
N LEU A 60 21.22 10.46 -12.59
CA LEU A 60 20.40 11.15 -11.59
C LEU A 60 21.21 12.00 -10.60
N ASP A 61 22.55 11.93 -10.64
CA ASP A 61 23.43 12.73 -9.79
C ASP A 61 23.60 14.15 -10.35
N GLY A 62 22.64 15.01 -10.05
CA GLY A 62 22.66 16.40 -10.51
C GLY A 62 23.87 17.22 -10.05
N ALA A 63 24.39 16.94 -8.84
CA ALA A 63 25.57 17.64 -8.33
C ALA A 63 26.83 17.29 -9.14
N ASN A 64 27.00 16.01 -9.45
CA ASN A 64 28.10 15.55 -10.31
C ASN A 64 27.97 16.12 -11.74
N LEU A 65 26.77 16.11 -12.32
CA LEU A 65 26.54 16.68 -13.65
C LEU A 65 26.87 18.18 -13.72
N ILE A 66 26.51 18.95 -12.70
CA ILE A 66 26.89 20.37 -12.59
C ILE A 66 28.41 20.53 -12.45
N ALA A 67 29.05 19.70 -11.63
CA ALA A 67 30.51 19.72 -11.48
C ALA A 67 31.22 19.44 -12.82
N ILE A 68 30.74 18.44 -13.59
CA ILE A 68 31.24 18.11 -14.92
C ILE A 68 31.03 19.27 -15.89
N ALA A 69 29.83 19.85 -15.95
CA ALA A 69 29.54 20.99 -16.81
C ALA A 69 30.50 22.16 -16.55
N ARG A 70 30.74 22.49 -15.27
CA ARG A 70 31.69 23.55 -14.88
C ARG A 70 33.12 23.21 -15.24
N ALA A 71 33.57 21.98 -14.97
CA ALA A 71 34.92 21.53 -15.30
C ALA A 71 35.19 21.52 -16.81
N GLN A 72 34.17 21.28 -17.63
CA GLN A 72 34.25 21.26 -19.08
C GLN A 72 34.01 22.63 -19.74
N GLY A 73 33.68 23.66 -18.95
CA GLY A 73 33.40 25.01 -19.43
C GLY A 73 32.11 25.10 -20.25
N CYS A 74 31.07 24.35 -19.87
CA CYS A 74 29.75 24.45 -20.48
C CYS A 74 29.03 25.74 -20.02
N ASP A 75 28.26 26.35 -20.91
CA ASP A 75 27.37 27.49 -20.60
C ASP A 75 25.99 27.01 -20.14
N ALA A 76 25.58 25.82 -20.60
CA ALA A 76 24.22 25.32 -20.42
C ALA A 76 24.18 23.79 -20.29
N VAL A 77 23.06 23.29 -19.77
CA VAL A 77 22.76 21.86 -19.62
C VAL A 77 21.44 21.53 -20.32
N HIS A 78 21.48 20.60 -21.26
CA HIS A 78 20.29 20.05 -21.91
C HIS A 78 19.92 18.71 -21.25
N PRO A 79 18.78 18.62 -20.54
CA PRO A 79 18.42 17.42 -19.81
C PRO A 79 17.67 16.39 -20.67
N GLY A 80 17.26 16.75 -21.89
CA GLY A 80 16.46 15.85 -22.75
C GLY A 80 15.09 15.58 -22.15
N TYR A 81 14.74 14.30 -22.05
CA TYR A 81 13.52 13.83 -21.37
C TYR A 81 13.85 12.69 -20.39
N GLY A 82 13.04 12.54 -19.34
CA GLY A 82 13.36 11.62 -18.25
C GLY A 82 14.52 12.12 -17.39
N PHE A 83 15.01 11.27 -16.48
CA PHE A 83 16.05 11.64 -15.51
C PHE A 83 15.75 12.96 -14.77
N LEU A 84 16.56 14.00 -15.00
CA LEU A 84 16.47 15.29 -14.33
C LEU A 84 15.71 16.36 -15.13
N SER A 85 15.07 16.01 -16.25
CA SER A 85 14.42 16.96 -17.16
C SER A 85 13.24 17.74 -16.57
N GLU A 86 12.62 17.21 -15.51
CA GLU A 86 11.48 17.85 -14.82
C GLU A 86 11.86 18.32 -13.40
N ARG A 87 13.14 18.26 -13.03
CA ARG A 87 13.60 18.54 -11.67
C ARG A 87 13.86 20.03 -11.46
N ALA A 88 12.91 20.70 -10.83
CA ALA A 88 13.01 22.13 -10.51
C ALA A 88 14.23 22.48 -9.64
N ASP A 89 14.59 21.59 -8.71
CA ASP A 89 15.78 21.71 -7.87
C ASP A 89 17.08 21.60 -8.67
N PHE A 90 17.14 20.71 -9.66
CA PHE A 90 18.28 20.63 -10.58
C PHE A 90 18.41 21.88 -11.45
N ALA A 91 17.30 22.36 -12.04
CA ALA A 91 17.31 23.59 -12.83
C ALA A 91 17.76 24.82 -12.00
N ARG A 92 17.33 24.89 -10.73
CA ARG A 92 17.78 25.93 -9.80
C ARG A 92 19.27 25.81 -9.47
N ALA A 93 19.75 24.59 -9.20
CA ALA A 93 21.16 24.34 -8.94
C ALA A 93 22.05 24.68 -10.17
N CYS A 94 21.57 24.43 -11.39
CA CYS A 94 22.24 24.91 -12.60
C CYS A 94 22.37 26.44 -12.60
N ALA A 95 21.28 27.16 -12.33
CA ALA A 95 21.29 28.63 -12.30
C ALA A 95 22.25 29.19 -11.23
N GLU A 96 22.25 28.60 -10.03
CA GLU A 96 23.17 28.95 -8.93
C GLU A 96 24.65 28.68 -9.29
N ALA A 97 24.89 27.67 -10.13
CA ALA A 97 26.21 27.33 -10.65
C ALA A 97 26.64 28.17 -11.88
N GLY A 98 25.81 29.12 -12.32
CA GLY A 98 26.06 29.93 -13.52
C GLY A 98 25.81 29.21 -14.85
N LEU A 99 25.09 28.09 -14.84
CA LEU A 99 24.72 27.30 -16.01
C LEU A 99 23.26 27.56 -16.41
N ARG A 100 23.00 27.72 -17.70
CA ARG A 100 21.62 27.81 -18.21
C ARG A 100 21.00 26.42 -18.33
N PHE A 101 19.91 26.16 -17.62
CA PHE A 101 19.07 24.99 -17.87
C PHE A 101 18.29 25.18 -19.17
N ILE A 102 18.42 24.26 -20.12
CA ILE A 102 17.70 24.32 -21.41
C ILE A 102 16.31 23.69 -21.25
N GLY A 103 15.36 24.50 -20.80
CA GLY A 103 13.97 24.12 -20.53
C GLY A 103 13.24 25.25 -19.80
N PRO A 104 12.03 24.98 -19.27
CA PRO A 104 11.26 25.96 -18.51
C PRO A 104 11.96 26.42 -17.24
N THR A 105 11.49 27.54 -16.67
CA THR A 105 12.07 28.09 -15.43
C THR A 105 11.87 27.14 -14.24
N PRO A 106 12.71 27.19 -13.19
CA PRO A 106 12.51 26.38 -11.99
C PRO A 106 11.11 26.53 -11.37
N GLU A 107 10.53 27.73 -11.44
CA GLU A 107 9.19 28.03 -10.94
C GLU A 107 8.10 27.37 -11.80
N GLN A 108 8.28 27.37 -13.12
CA GLN A 108 7.38 26.67 -14.06
C GLN A 108 7.51 25.15 -13.91
N LEU A 109 8.73 24.62 -13.76
CA LEU A 109 8.97 23.20 -13.47
C LEU A 109 8.30 22.78 -12.15
N ALA A 110 8.45 23.58 -11.09
CA ALA A 110 7.81 23.30 -9.81
C ALA A 110 6.28 23.42 -9.86
N LEU A 111 5.75 24.26 -10.74
CA LEU A 111 4.31 24.42 -10.95
C LEU A 111 3.71 23.23 -11.68
N PHE A 112 4.30 22.83 -12.81
CA PHE A 112 3.79 21.74 -13.64
C PHE A 112 4.19 20.35 -13.14
N GLY A 113 5.27 20.25 -12.36
CA GLY A 113 5.64 19.02 -11.64
C GLY A 113 4.73 18.69 -10.44
N ASP A 114 3.87 19.62 -10.02
CA ASP A 114 2.84 19.43 -9.00
C ASP A 114 1.45 19.38 -9.65
N LYS A 115 0.85 18.18 -9.68
CA LYS A 115 -0.45 17.95 -10.30
C LYS A 115 -1.57 18.78 -9.68
N ALA A 116 -1.55 19.02 -8.38
CA ALA A 116 -2.57 19.81 -7.71
C ALA A 116 -2.46 21.28 -8.13
N ARG A 117 -1.25 21.83 -8.20
CA ARG A 117 -1.02 23.21 -8.63
C ARG A 117 -1.36 23.41 -10.12
N ALA A 118 -0.99 22.46 -10.98
CA ALA A 118 -1.32 22.50 -12.40
C ALA A 118 -2.84 22.47 -12.64
N ARG A 119 -3.57 21.62 -11.91
CA ARG A 119 -5.05 21.56 -11.96
C ARG A 119 -5.70 22.85 -11.45
N ALA A 120 -5.21 23.38 -10.32
CA ALA A 120 -5.70 24.66 -9.79
C ALA A 120 -5.52 25.80 -10.80
N MET A 121 -4.42 25.79 -11.56
CA MET A 121 -4.21 26.75 -12.64
C MET A 121 -5.16 26.53 -13.82
N ALA A 122 -5.37 25.29 -14.26
CA ALA A 122 -6.33 24.96 -15.32
C ALA A 122 -7.72 25.54 -15.00
N LEU A 123 -8.20 25.38 -13.75
CA LEU A 123 -9.46 25.96 -13.30
C LEU A 123 -9.50 27.49 -13.40
N ARG A 124 -8.43 28.18 -12.98
CA ARG A 124 -8.33 29.64 -13.09
C ARG A 124 -8.36 30.12 -14.54
N CYS A 125 -7.77 29.35 -15.46
CA CYS A 125 -7.78 29.62 -16.89
C CYS A 125 -9.09 29.21 -17.58
N GLY A 126 -10.09 28.70 -16.84
CA GLY A 126 -11.35 28.21 -17.41
C GLY A 126 -11.20 26.94 -18.24
N VAL A 127 -10.14 26.16 -18.03
CA VAL A 127 -9.88 24.91 -18.74
C VAL A 127 -10.60 23.76 -18.03
N PRO A 128 -11.42 22.95 -18.74
CA PRO A 128 -12.17 21.85 -18.12
C PRO A 128 -11.25 20.81 -17.47
N LEU A 129 -11.63 20.32 -16.30
CA LEU A 129 -11.00 19.19 -15.60
C LEU A 129 -11.95 18.02 -15.49
N MET A 130 -11.40 16.81 -15.33
CA MET A 130 -12.21 15.64 -15.03
C MET A 130 -12.89 15.82 -13.65
N PRO A 131 -14.21 15.62 -13.53
CA PRO A 131 -14.89 15.58 -12.25
C PRO A 131 -14.24 14.53 -11.35
N GLY A 132 -13.91 14.91 -10.13
CA GLY A 132 -13.18 14.05 -9.21
C GLY A 132 -13.07 14.68 -7.83
N THR A 133 -12.58 13.90 -6.87
CA THR A 133 -12.35 14.37 -5.51
C THR A 133 -11.10 15.24 -5.44
N GLN A 134 -11.13 16.27 -4.59
CA GLN A 134 -10.04 17.23 -4.45
C GLN A 134 -9.02 16.83 -3.38
N ALA A 135 -9.28 15.76 -2.62
CA ALA A 135 -8.46 15.27 -1.52
C ALA A 135 -8.33 13.74 -1.57
N VAL A 136 -7.46 13.21 -0.70
CA VAL A 136 -7.38 11.77 -0.41
C VAL A 136 -8.78 11.28 -0.06
N VAL A 137 -9.20 10.19 -0.69
CA VAL A 137 -10.46 9.52 -0.37
C VAL A 137 -10.20 8.18 0.28
N THR A 138 -11.04 7.81 1.23
CA THR A 138 -11.20 6.44 1.71
C THR A 138 -11.84 5.56 0.63
N LEU A 139 -11.77 4.23 0.81
CA LEU A 139 -12.45 3.30 -0.08
C LEU A 139 -13.98 3.52 -0.10
N GLU A 140 -14.56 3.91 1.04
CA GLU A 140 -15.99 4.21 1.14
C GLU A 140 -16.36 5.47 0.35
N GLU A 141 -15.59 6.55 0.50
CA GLU A 141 -15.77 7.77 -0.29
C GLU A 141 -15.56 7.52 -1.80
N ALA A 142 -14.61 6.65 -2.16
CA ALA A 142 -14.44 6.20 -3.54
C ALA A 142 -15.66 5.43 -4.06
N LEU A 143 -16.28 4.59 -3.21
CA LEU A 143 -17.49 3.83 -3.55
C LEU A 143 -18.71 4.75 -3.69
N GLN A 144 -18.87 5.71 -2.78
CA GLN A 144 -19.91 6.75 -2.87
C GLN A 144 -19.74 7.57 -4.14
N PHE A 145 -18.50 7.98 -4.46
CA PHE A 145 -18.20 8.71 -5.69
C PHE A 145 -18.51 7.87 -6.93
N TRP A 146 -18.18 6.58 -6.94
CA TRP A 146 -18.53 5.64 -8.02
C TRP A 146 -20.05 5.52 -8.22
N GLN A 147 -20.81 5.36 -7.13
CA GLN A 147 -22.28 5.31 -7.16
C GLN A 147 -22.87 6.61 -7.73
N ALA A 148 -22.31 7.76 -7.36
CA ALA A 148 -22.73 9.06 -7.88
C ALA A 148 -22.47 9.25 -9.38
N GLN A 149 -21.58 8.45 -10.00
CA GLN A 149 -21.30 8.54 -11.44
C GLN A 149 -22.34 7.84 -12.33
N GLY A 150 -23.34 7.15 -11.76
CA GLY A 150 -24.46 6.57 -12.51
C GLY A 150 -24.04 5.56 -13.59
N GLY A 151 -22.96 4.79 -13.35
CA GLY A 151 -22.46 3.76 -14.27
C GLY A 151 -21.31 4.17 -15.20
N ALA A 152 -20.84 5.42 -15.17
CA ALA A 152 -19.70 5.85 -16.00
C ALA A 152 -18.34 5.26 -15.58
N GLY A 153 -18.25 4.63 -14.40
CA GLY A 153 -17.00 4.13 -13.81
C GLY A 153 -16.12 5.25 -13.25
N ILE A 154 -15.04 4.88 -12.56
CA ILE A 154 -14.08 5.82 -11.97
C ILE A 154 -12.64 5.41 -12.26
N VAL A 155 -11.70 6.34 -12.13
CA VAL A 155 -10.26 6.07 -12.12
C VAL A 155 -9.74 6.43 -10.73
N VAL A 156 -9.16 5.45 -10.04
CA VAL A 156 -8.40 5.67 -8.81
C VAL A 156 -7.00 6.11 -9.19
N LYS A 157 -6.50 7.21 -8.62
CA LYS A 157 -5.19 7.78 -8.93
C LYS A 157 -4.42 8.08 -7.64
N ALA A 158 -3.12 7.77 -7.62
CA ALA A 158 -2.21 8.18 -6.56
C ALA A 158 -1.99 9.70 -6.56
N ILE A 159 -1.88 10.32 -5.38
CA ILE A 159 -1.71 11.78 -5.23
C ILE A 159 -0.35 12.28 -5.71
N GLY A 160 0.66 11.42 -5.71
CA GLY A 160 1.88 11.63 -6.48
C GLY A 160 2.05 10.46 -7.44
N GLY A 161 2.52 10.74 -8.66
CA GLY A 161 2.78 9.71 -9.67
C GLY A 161 2.69 10.28 -11.08
N GLY A 162 3.79 10.23 -11.82
CA GLY A 162 3.86 10.57 -13.26
C GLY A 162 3.91 9.31 -14.13
N GLY A 163 3.53 9.43 -15.41
CA GLY A 163 3.76 8.38 -16.42
C GLY A 163 2.96 7.08 -16.23
N GLY A 164 1.67 7.16 -15.90
CA GLY A 164 0.78 5.98 -15.89
C GLY A 164 0.84 5.08 -14.64
N ARG A 165 1.83 5.24 -13.77
CA ARG A 165 2.01 4.42 -12.56
C ARG A 165 1.07 4.88 -11.43
N GLY A 166 0.45 3.95 -10.71
CA GLY A 166 -0.46 4.27 -9.61
C GLY A 166 -1.88 4.71 -10.02
N MET A 167 -2.33 4.37 -11.23
CA MET A 167 -3.71 4.62 -11.68
C MET A 167 -4.43 3.32 -12.04
N ARG A 168 -5.73 3.20 -11.73
CA ARG A 168 -6.57 2.05 -12.09
C ARG A 168 -7.98 2.49 -12.45
N ALA A 169 -8.43 2.09 -13.64
CA ALA A 169 -9.83 2.23 -14.04
C ALA A 169 -10.67 1.16 -13.33
N VAL A 170 -11.86 1.55 -12.88
CA VAL A 170 -12.82 0.72 -12.15
C VAL A 170 -14.18 0.89 -12.82
N GLN A 171 -14.69 -0.19 -13.41
CA GLN A 171 -15.99 -0.16 -14.09
C GLN A 171 -17.10 -0.75 -13.23
N SER A 172 -16.78 -1.75 -12.40
CA SER A 172 -17.72 -2.37 -11.47
C SER A 172 -17.37 -2.05 -10.02
N ALA A 173 -18.36 -2.06 -9.13
CA ALA A 173 -18.13 -1.84 -7.69
C ALA A 173 -17.20 -2.90 -7.08
N ASP A 174 -17.25 -4.14 -7.58
CA ASP A 174 -16.48 -5.28 -7.07
C ASP A 174 -14.97 -5.16 -7.34
N GLU A 175 -14.60 -4.44 -8.41
CA GLU A 175 -13.20 -4.15 -8.75
C GLU A 175 -12.58 -3.08 -7.84
N LEU A 176 -13.41 -2.21 -7.25
CA LEU A 176 -12.96 -1.01 -6.56
C LEU A 176 -12.03 -1.30 -5.37
N PRO A 177 -12.32 -2.24 -4.45
CA PRO A 177 -11.42 -2.53 -3.33
C PRO A 177 -10.04 -2.97 -3.77
N ALA A 178 -9.95 -3.84 -4.78
CA ALA A 178 -8.69 -4.36 -5.30
C ALA A 178 -7.91 -3.31 -6.10
N ALA A 179 -8.59 -2.46 -6.87
CA ALA A 179 -7.98 -1.35 -7.59
C ALA A 179 -7.45 -0.28 -6.62
N TYR A 180 -8.23 0.06 -5.60
CA TYR A 180 -7.88 1.03 -4.56
C TYR A 180 -6.67 0.56 -3.74
N ALA A 181 -6.67 -0.68 -3.25
CA ALA A 181 -5.56 -1.24 -2.48
C ALA A 181 -4.26 -1.29 -3.31
N ARG A 182 -4.34 -1.66 -4.59
CA ARG A 182 -3.18 -1.69 -5.49
C ARG A 182 -2.65 -0.29 -5.80
N CYS A 183 -3.50 0.67 -6.16
CA CYS A 183 -3.11 2.07 -6.35
C CYS A 183 -2.41 2.63 -5.11
N ARG A 184 -2.96 2.37 -3.92
CA ARG A 184 -2.38 2.80 -2.65
C ARG A 184 -1.03 2.16 -2.37
N SER A 185 -0.91 0.84 -2.59
CA SER A 185 0.36 0.12 -2.40
C SER A 185 1.44 0.61 -3.37
N GLU A 186 1.08 0.90 -4.62
CA GLU A 186 2.00 1.45 -5.62
C GLU A 186 2.42 2.89 -5.25
N ALA A 187 1.49 3.72 -4.81
CA ALA A 187 1.78 5.08 -4.33
C ALA A 187 2.76 5.06 -3.15
N LEU A 188 2.50 4.20 -2.16
CA LEU A 188 3.35 4.05 -0.98
C LEU A 188 4.76 3.54 -1.35
N ALA A 189 4.86 2.54 -2.24
CA ALA A 189 6.13 1.99 -2.67
C ALA A 189 6.95 2.97 -3.54
N ALA A 190 6.28 3.78 -4.35
CA ALA A 190 6.95 4.70 -5.26
C ALA A 190 7.34 6.04 -4.60
N LEU A 191 6.53 6.54 -3.64
CA LEU A 191 6.60 7.93 -3.19
C LEU A 191 6.49 8.12 -1.68
N GLY A 192 6.33 7.04 -0.91
CA GLY A 192 6.20 7.11 0.55
C GLY A 192 4.90 7.76 1.05
N VAL A 193 3.94 8.00 0.15
CA VAL A 193 2.60 8.54 0.46
C VAL A 193 1.53 7.59 -0.07
N ASP A 194 0.55 7.24 0.75
CA ASP A 194 -0.50 6.27 0.44
C ASP A 194 -1.84 6.93 0.03
N GLY A 195 -1.85 8.25 -0.12
CA GLY A 195 -3.03 8.99 -0.54
C GLY A 195 -3.44 8.69 -1.99
N VAL A 196 -4.70 8.34 -2.20
CA VAL A 196 -5.32 8.21 -3.53
C VAL A 196 -6.56 9.11 -3.63
N TYR A 197 -6.82 9.63 -4.82
CA TYR A 197 -8.03 10.38 -5.17
C TYR A 197 -8.76 9.68 -6.32
N VAL A 198 -10.02 10.03 -6.58
CA VAL A 198 -10.82 9.40 -7.64
C VAL A 198 -11.35 10.44 -8.62
N GLU A 199 -11.35 10.07 -9.89
CA GLU A 199 -11.94 10.87 -10.98
C GLU A 199 -12.96 10.03 -11.74
N ARG A 200 -13.91 10.68 -12.39
CA ARG A 200 -14.81 10.02 -13.34
C ARG A 200 -13.99 9.38 -14.46
N LEU A 201 -14.36 8.16 -14.85
CA LEU A 201 -13.76 7.49 -15.99
C LEU A 201 -14.35 8.03 -17.29
N MET A 202 -13.49 8.37 -18.25
CA MET A 202 -13.89 8.66 -19.64
C MET A 202 -13.58 7.43 -20.49
N ALA A 203 -14.58 6.58 -20.71
CA ALA A 203 -14.39 5.27 -21.32
C ALA A 203 -13.92 5.35 -22.79
N GLY A 204 -14.49 6.27 -23.57
CA GLY A 204 -14.14 6.55 -24.97
C GLY A 204 -13.00 7.56 -25.14
N ALA A 205 -12.12 7.70 -24.14
CA ALA A 205 -11.09 8.74 -24.15
C ALA A 205 -10.04 8.52 -25.24
N ARG A 206 -9.79 9.57 -26.02
CA ARG A 206 -8.60 9.78 -26.85
C ARG A 206 -7.60 10.64 -26.10
N HIS A 207 -6.32 10.37 -26.28
CA HIS A 207 -5.25 11.15 -25.65
C HIS A 207 -4.71 12.15 -26.68
N ILE A 208 -5.01 13.44 -26.48
CA ILE A 208 -4.59 14.53 -27.36
C ILE A 208 -3.60 15.43 -26.62
N GLU A 209 -2.56 15.85 -27.32
CA GLU A 209 -1.51 16.71 -26.78
C GLU A 209 -1.33 17.94 -27.64
N VAL A 210 -1.03 19.08 -27.01
CA VAL A 210 -0.69 20.32 -27.73
C VAL A 210 0.78 20.65 -27.51
N GLN A 211 1.54 20.78 -28.59
CA GLN A 211 2.92 21.26 -28.53
C GLN A 211 2.93 22.77 -28.34
N VAL A 212 3.45 23.23 -27.21
CA VAL A 212 3.57 24.66 -26.88
C VAL A 212 5.03 25.08 -26.91
N LEU A 213 5.27 26.28 -27.43
CA LEU A 213 6.52 27.03 -27.35
C LEU A 213 6.27 28.36 -26.64
N GLY A 214 7.25 28.84 -25.89
CA GLY A 214 7.21 30.18 -25.31
C GLY A 214 8.59 30.76 -25.08
N ASP A 215 8.72 32.08 -25.16
CA ASP A 215 9.96 32.82 -24.94
C ASP A 215 9.95 33.63 -23.63
N GLY A 216 9.01 33.33 -22.73
CA GLY A 216 8.78 34.10 -21.51
C GLY A 216 7.95 35.38 -21.72
N ARG A 217 7.50 35.67 -22.95
CA ARG A 217 6.67 36.85 -23.29
C ARG A 217 5.49 36.48 -24.17
N GLU A 218 5.76 35.82 -25.28
CA GLU A 218 4.79 35.28 -26.22
C GLU A 218 4.78 33.74 -26.15
N VAL A 219 3.64 33.15 -26.49
CA VAL A 219 3.49 31.69 -26.60
C VAL A 219 2.79 31.31 -27.90
N MET A 220 3.16 30.17 -28.45
CA MET A 220 2.67 29.62 -29.72
C MET A 220 2.36 28.12 -29.56
N SER A 221 1.39 27.64 -30.35
CA SER A 221 1.16 26.21 -30.54
C SER A 221 1.69 25.77 -31.90
N LEU A 222 2.33 24.59 -31.96
CA LEU A 222 2.71 23.93 -33.22
C LEU A 222 1.73 22.83 -33.65
N GLY A 223 0.52 22.86 -33.09
CA GLY A 223 -0.53 21.89 -33.38
C GLY A 223 -0.58 20.74 -32.37
N GLU A 224 -1.45 19.78 -32.66
CA GLU A 224 -1.75 18.66 -31.77
C GLU A 224 -1.18 17.31 -32.23
N ARG A 225 -0.99 16.42 -31.26
CA ARG A 225 -0.67 15.00 -31.48
C ARG A 225 -1.75 14.12 -30.85
N GLU A 226 -2.03 12.98 -31.48
CA GLU A 226 -2.87 11.93 -30.94
C GLU A 226 -2.00 10.76 -30.46
N CYS A 227 -2.00 10.53 -29.15
CA CYS A 227 -1.24 9.51 -28.44
C CYS A 227 -2.15 8.42 -27.84
N THR A 228 -3.31 8.20 -28.48
CA THR A 228 -4.37 7.28 -28.04
C THR A 228 -3.91 5.82 -28.01
N LEU A 229 -3.01 5.41 -28.91
CA LEU A 229 -2.55 4.02 -29.06
C LEU A 229 -1.42 3.71 -28.08
N GLN A 230 -1.83 3.29 -26.89
CA GLN A 230 -0.95 2.97 -25.76
C GLN A 230 -1.28 1.60 -25.16
N ARG A 231 -0.28 0.93 -24.57
CA ARG A 231 -0.41 -0.31 -23.82
C ARG A 231 -0.10 -0.05 -22.36
N ARG A 232 -1.05 -0.24 -21.44
CA ARG A 232 -0.84 0.03 -19.99
C ARG A 232 -0.15 1.38 -19.75
N PHE A 233 -0.61 2.42 -20.46
CA PHE A 233 -0.08 3.80 -20.45
C PHE A 233 1.29 4.03 -21.11
N GLN A 234 1.89 3.02 -21.76
CA GLN A 234 3.06 3.21 -22.63
C GLN A 234 2.61 3.49 -24.06
N LYS A 235 2.95 4.66 -24.59
CA LYS A 235 2.63 5.06 -25.97
C LYS A 235 3.39 4.17 -26.97
N LEU A 236 2.71 3.67 -27.99
CA LEU A 236 3.28 2.82 -29.04
C LEU A 236 3.25 3.48 -30.41
N VAL A 237 2.18 4.20 -30.69
CA VAL A 237 1.95 4.89 -31.96
C VAL A 237 1.39 6.28 -31.70
N GLU A 238 2.01 7.29 -32.31
CA GLU A 238 1.58 8.67 -32.23
C GLU A 238 1.29 9.24 -33.61
N VAL A 239 0.32 10.16 -33.71
CA VAL A 239 -0.12 10.75 -34.97
C VAL A 239 -0.17 12.26 -34.88
N ALA A 240 0.31 12.98 -35.90
CA ALA A 240 0.14 14.43 -36.02
C ALA A 240 -0.31 14.81 -37.44
N PRO A 241 -1.29 15.72 -37.62
CA PRO A 241 -2.32 16.08 -36.64
C PRO A 241 -3.25 14.89 -36.36
N SER A 242 -4.17 15.02 -35.38
CA SER A 242 -5.17 13.97 -35.14
C SER A 242 -6.11 13.84 -36.37
N PRO A 243 -6.25 12.63 -36.96
CA PRO A 243 -7.13 12.42 -38.12
C PRO A 243 -8.61 12.42 -37.75
N SER A 244 -8.94 12.19 -36.47
CA SER A 244 -10.31 12.05 -35.99
C SER A 244 -10.87 13.30 -35.30
N LEU A 245 -10.02 14.26 -34.94
CA LEU A 245 -10.40 15.45 -34.18
C LEU A 245 -11.05 16.53 -35.07
N PRO A 246 -12.32 16.90 -34.84
CA PRO A 246 -12.99 17.95 -35.59
C PRO A 246 -12.34 19.33 -35.37
N ALA A 247 -12.29 20.16 -36.41
CA ALA A 247 -11.63 21.47 -36.37
C ALA A 247 -12.11 22.39 -35.22
N PRO A 248 -13.42 22.54 -34.93
CA PRO A 248 -13.87 23.37 -33.81
C PRO A 248 -13.40 22.87 -32.44
N LEU A 249 -13.25 21.55 -32.27
CA LEU A 249 -12.76 20.97 -31.03
C LEU A 249 -11.24 21.13 -30.90
N ARG A 250 -10.50 20.95 -32.01
CA ARG A 250 -9.06 21.25 -32.10
C ARG A 250 -8.76 22.68 -31.65
N GLU A 251 -9.47 23.66 -32.20
CA GLU A 251 -9.29 25.09 -31.86
C GLU A 251 -9.50 25.34 -30.36
N ARG A 252 -10.53 24.73 -29.76
CA ARG A 252 -10.80 24.86 -28.32
C ARG A 252 -9.71 24.26 -27.44
N ILE A 253 -9.19 23.09 -27.81
CA ILE A 253 -8.12 22.41 -27.06
C ILE A 253 -6.81 23.20 -27.15
N VAL A 254 -6.47 23.68 -28.35
CA VAL A 254 -5.29 24.53 -28.56
C VAL A 254 -5.42 25.85 -27.80
N ALA A 255 -6.60 26.49 -27.82
CA ALA A 255 -6.85 27.71 -27.06
C ALA A 255 -6.70 27.48 -25.54
N ALA A 256 -7.16 26.34 -25.02
CA ALA A 256 -7.01 25.98 -23.61
C ALA A 256 -5.53 25.83 -23.20
N ALA A 257 -4.72 25.12 -24.00
CA ALA A 257 -3.28 25.00 -23.77
C ALA A 257 -2.57 26.37 -23.77
N LEU A 258 -2.88 27.21 -24.76
CA LEU A 258 -2.30 28.55 -24.86
C LEU A 258 -2.74 29.48 -23.72
N ALA A 259 -3.99 29.38 -23.26
CA ALA A 259 -4.45 30.15 -22.10
C ALA A 259 -3.62 29.83 -20.84
N MET A 260 -3.38 28.55 -20.58
CA MET A 260 -2.56 28.10 -19.46
C MET A 260 -1.09 28.51 -19.62
N ALA A 261 -0.53 28.44 -20.82
CA ALA A 261 0.84 28.87 -21.08
C ALA A 261 1.04 30.39 -20.94
N ARG A 262 0.06 31.20 -21.37
CA ARG A 262 0.10 32.68 -21.21
C ARG A 262 0.07 33.10 -19.75
N GLU A 263 -0.75 32.45 -18.93
CA GLU A 263 -0.90 32.75 -17.49
C GLU A 263 0.44 32.72 -16.74
N VAL A 264 1.38 31.89 -17.17
CA VAL A 264 2.67 31.68 -16.51
C VAL A 264 3.86 32.24 -17.28
N ALA A 265 3.59 33.00 -18.34
CA ALA A 265 4.62 33.48 -19.27
C ALA A 265 5.59 32.34 -19.64
N TYR A 266 5.04 31.24 -20.17
CA TYR A 266 5.77 29.99 -20.37
C TYR A 266 7.07 30.20 -21.16
N GLU A 267 8.16 29.56 -20.72
CA GLU A 267 9.47 29.63 -21.39
C GLU A 267 9.92 28.22 -21.85
N GLY A 268 10.51 28.15 -23.04
CA GLY A 268 11.00 26.92 -23.64
C GLY A 268 9.87 26.15 -24.33
N LEU A 269 9.87 24.83 -24.17
CA LEU A 269 8.87 23.95 -24.75
C LEU A 269 8.11 23.17 -23.69
N GLY A 270 6.87 22.83 -24.02
CA GLY A 270 5.99 22.08 -23.14
C GLY A 270 4.94 21.36 -23.94
N THR A 271 4.46 20.25 -23.38
CA THR A 271 3.32 19.52 -23.94
C THR A 271 2.17 19.57 -22.97
N PHE A 272 1.02 20.09 -23.41
CA PHE A 272 -0.20 20.14 -22.61
C PHE A 272 -1.12 19.01 -23.05
N GLU A 273 -1.43 18.11 -22.14
CA GLU A 273 -2.13 16.86 -22.42
C GLU A 273 -3.60 16.92 -22.02
N PHE A 274 -4.45 16.34 -22.86
CA PHE A 274 -5.90 16.35 -22.74
C PHE A 274 -6.48 14.96 -23.01
N LEU A 275 -7.58 14.63 -22.33
CA LEU A 275 -8.46 13.55 -22.74
C LEU A 275 -9.64 14.11 -23.51
N VAL A 276 -9.98 13.48 -24.63
CA VAL A 276 -11.07 13.89 -25.53
C VAL A 276 -12.05 12.74 -25.69
N ASP A 277 -13.34 13.03 -25.59
CA ASP A 277 -14.42 12.10 -25.90
C ASP A 277 -15.28 12.70 -27.02
N LEU A 278 -15.14 12.15 -28.22
CA LEU A 278 -15.84 12.64 -29.40
C LEU A 278 -17.35 12.38 -29.34
N ALA A 279 -17.82 11.48 -28.47
CA ALA A 279 -19.25 11.18 -28.28
C ALA A 279 -19.89 12.05 -27.18
N SER A 280 -19.10 12.77 -26.39
CA SER A 280 -19.58 13.56 -25.26
C SER A 280 -19.88 15.01 -25.65
N GLU A 281 -21.15 15.41 -25.57
CA GLU A 281 -21.54 16.82 -25.76
C GLU A 281 -21.27 17.69 -24.53
N THR A 282 -21.38 17.12 -23.32
CA THR A 282 -21.32 17.86 -22.05
C THR A 282 -19.90 18.08 -21.54
N LEU A 283 -19.00 17.14 -21.81
CA LEU A 283 -17.59 17.19 -21.38
C LEU A 283 -16.70 16.64 -22.50
N PRO A 284 -16.57 17.35 -23.64
CA PRO A 284 -15.92 16.85 -24.84
C PRO A 284 -14.40 16.73 -24.68
N PHE A 285 -13.78 17.51 -23.78
CA PHE A 285 -12.37 17.38 -23.45
C PHE A 285 -12.09 17.86 -22.02
N VAL A 286 -10.98 17.37 -21.44
CA VAL A 286 -10.46 17.80 -20.13
C VAL A 286 -8.94 17.82 -20.14
N PHE A 287 -8.34 18.75 -19.39
CA PHE A 287 -6.90 18.78 -19.13
C PHE A 287 -6.50 17.68 -18.14
N ILE A 288 -5.39 16.99 -18.40
CA ILE A 288 -4.84 15.96 -17.50
C ILE A 288 -3.53 16.37 -16.83
N GLU A 289 -2.54 16.80 -17.61
CA GLU A 289 -1.24 17.27 -17.13
C GLU A 289 -0.52 18.09 -18.19
N ALA A 290 0.54 18.78 -17.79
CA ALA A 290 1.47 19.42 -18.72
C ALA A 290 2.87 18.90 -18.42
N ASN A 291 3.59 18.49 -19.45
CA ASN A 291 4.93 17.97 -19.39
C ASN A 291 5.91 19.09 -19.78
N PRO A 292 6.63 19.71 -18.83
CA PRO A 292 7.46 20.88 -19.07
C PRO A 292 8.84 20.53 -19.63
N ARG A 293 8.85 19.71 -20.69
CA ARG A 293 10.05 19.16 -21.31
C ARG A 293 9.77 18.69 -22.74
N LEU A 294 10.83 18.27 -23.43
CA LEU A 294 10.69 17.62 -24.73
C LEU A 294 10.02 16.25 -24.53
N GLN A 295 9.24 15.82 -25.51
CA GLN A 295 8.65 14.47 -25.52
C GLN A 295 9.28 13.62 -26.62
N VAL A 296 9.19 12.30 -26.48
CA VAL A 296 9.81 11.33 -27.40
C VAL A 296 9.25 11.53 -28.82
N GLU A 297 7.95 11.78 -28.88
CA GLU A 297 7.07 12.03 -30.01
C GLU A 297 7.08 13.48 -30.53
N HIS A 298 8.03 14.32 -30.12
CA HIS A 298 8.19 15.66 -30.71
C HIS A 298 8.43 15.60 -32.23
N THR A 299 9.04 14.50 -32.70
CA THR A 299 9.43 14.23 -34.09
C THR A 299 8.28 14.38 -35.09
N ILE A 300 7.08 13.90 -34.77
CA ILE A 300 5.91 14.02 -35.66
C ILE A 300 5.42 15.45 -35.78
N THR A 301 5.60 16.28 -34.75
CA THR A 301 5.36 17.72 -34.83
C THR A 301 6.41 18.39 -35.72
N GLU A 302 7.69 18.01 -35.61
CA GLU A 302 8.74 18.51 -36.50
C GLU A 302 8.42 18.20 -37.96
N GLU A 303 8.05 16.96 -38.28
CA GLU A 303 7.78 16.54 -39.68
C GLU A 303 6.61 17.29 -40.31
N VAL A 304 5.54 17.57 -39.56
CA VAL A 304 4.37 18.26 -40.12
C VAL A 304 4.51 19.78 -40.13
N THR A 305 5.40 20.36 -39.33
CA THR A 305 5.59 21.82 -39.26
C THR A 305 6.88 22.32 -39.91
N GLY A 306 7.87 21.44 -40.07
CA GLY A 306 9.23 21.79 -40.50
C GLY A 306 10.06 22.49 -39.42
N VAL A 307 9.57 22.61 -38.18
CA VAL A 307 10.28 23.26 -37.08
C VAL A 307 11.16 22.25 -36.35
N ASP A 308 12.48 22.49 -36.27
CA ASP A 308 13.36 21.73 -35.39
C ASP A 308 13.15 22.18 -33.93
N LEU A 309 12.52 21.32 -33.14
CA LEU A 309 12.11 21.63 -31.77
C LEU A 309 13.29 21.69 -30.81
N VAL A 310 14.33 20.88 -31.02
CA VAL A 310 15.52 20.86 -30.15
C VAL A 310 16.35 22.12 -30.37
N GLN A 311 16.57 22.51 -31.64
CA GLN A 311 17.25 23.77 -31.95
C GLN A 311 16.47 24.98 -31.45
N THR A 312 15.14 24.97 -31.63
CA THR A 312 14.25 26.00 -31.09
C THR A 312 14.36 26.09 -29.57
N GLN A 313 14.34 24.96 -28.86
CA GLN A 313 14.53 24.92 -27.40
C GLN A 313 15.85 25.54 -26.95
N ILE A 314 16.95 25.18 -27.62
CA ILE A 314 18.29 25.70 -27.33
C ILE A 314 18.33 27.22 -27.57
N ALA A 315 17.76 27.69 -28.67
CA ALA A 315 17.78 29.09 -29.04
C ALA A 315 16.91 29.96 -28.11
N LEU A 316 15.74 29.47 -27.72
CA LEU A 316 14.87 30.10 -26.71
C LEU A 316 15.60 30.21 -25.36
N ALA A 317 16.23 29.13 -24.91
CA ALA A 317 17.01 29.13 -23.67
C ALA A 317 18.20 30.10 -23.72
N ALA A 318 18.76 30.37 -24.92
CA ALA A 318 19.79 31.36 -25.17
C ALA A 318 19.26 32.81 -25.27
N GLY A 319 17.96 33.03 -25.03
CA GLY A 319 17.32 34.35 -24.95
C GLY A 319 16.76 34.88 -26.27
N ARG A 320 16.68 34.06 -27.33
CA ARG A 320 16.00 34.44 -28.59
C ARG A 320 14.49 34.48 -28.36
N SER A 321 13.81 35.46 -28.95
CA SER A 321 12.34 35.48 -28.99
C SER A 321 11.80 34.55 -30.08
N LEU A 322 10.51 34.20 -30.02
CA LEU A 322 9.84 33.44 -31.08
C LEU A 322 9.99 34.13 -32.44
N ARG A 323 9.85 35.45 -32.46
CA ARG A 323 9.99 36.28 -33.69
C ARG A 323 11.41 36.25 -34.24
N ASP A 324 12.43 36.26 -33.39
CA ASP A 324 13.81 36.12 -33.86
C ASP A 324 14.03 34.78 -34.57
N LEU A 325 13.29 33.74 -34.17
CA LEU A 325 13.35 32.40 -34.78
C LEU A 325 12.45 32.27 -36.02
N GLY A 326 11.82 33.37 -36.47
CA GLY A 326 10.89 33.35 -37.59
C GLY A 326 9.53 32.72 -37.26
N LEU A 327 9.21 32.56 -35.98
CA LEU A 327 7.95 32.00 -35.49
C LEU A 327 7.04 33.14 -35.02
N ASP A 328 6.03 33.49 -35.80
CA ASP A 328 5.05 34.53 -35.42
C ASP A 328 3.82 33.90 -34.75
N PRO A 329 3.56 34.16 -33.45
CA PRO A 329 2.37 33.65 -32.76
C PRO A 329 1.03 33.99 -33.44
N GLY A 330 0.99 35.08 -34.22
CA GLY A 330 -0.19 35.46 -35.02
C GLY A 330 -0.37 34.65 -36.31
N ALA A 331 0.68 33.98 -36.77
CA ALA A 331 0.72 33.17 -37.99
C ALA A 331 1.60 31.92 -37.78
N PRO A 332 1.15 30.94 -36.96
CA PRO A 332 1.93 29.75 -36.68
C PRO A 332 2.19 28.92 -37.95
N PRO A 333 3.25 28.10 -37.98
CA PRO A 333 3.56 27.24 -39.12
C PRO A 333 2.37 26.37 -39.54
N VAL A 334 2.12 26.31 -40.84
CA VAL A 334 1.03 25.50 -41.40
C VAL A 334 1.40 24.02 -41.34
N VAL A 335 0.56 23.23 -40.67
CA VAL A 335 0.67 21.77 -40.61
C VAL A 335 0.50 21.18 -42.02
N GLN A 336 1.49 20.42 -42.49
CA GLN A 336 1.50 19.80 -43.82
C GLN A 336 1.31 18.28 -43.75
N GLY A 337 0.14 17.83 -44.20
CA GLY A 337 -0.20 16.41 -44.29
C GLY A 337 -0.26 15.71 -42.94
N PHE A 338 0.23 14.47 -42.87
CA PHE A 338 0.19 13.63 -41.66
C PHE A 338 1.53 12.95 -41.41
N ALA A 339 1.89 12.82 -40.13
CA ALA A 339 3.00 12.01 -39.66
C ALA A 339 2.53 10.97 -38.64
N LEU A 340 3.09 9.76 -38.72
CA LEU A 340 2.97 8.73 -37.69
C LEU A 340 4.35 8.40 -37.13
N GLN A 341 4.44 8.22 -35.83
CA GLN A 341 5.61 7.63 -35.19
C GLN A 341 5.26 6.24 -34.66
N TRP A 342 6.16 5.29 -34.89
CA TRP A 342 6.10 3.93 -34.38
C TRP A 342 7.28 3.69 -33.46
N ARG A 343 7.02 3.31 -32.20
CA ARG A 343 8.06 3.00 -31.21
C ARG A 343 8.51 1.55 -31.32
N ILE A 344 9.69 1.36 -31.90
CA ILE A 344 10.33 0.05 -32.02
C ILE A 344 11.14 -0.19 -30.74
N ASN A 345 10.67 -1.14 -29.93
CA ASN A 345 11.24 -1.49 -28.64
C ASN A 345 11.98 -2.84 -28.74
N ALA A 346 13.11 -2.95 -28.04
CA ALA A 346 13.81 -4.20 -27.76
C ALA A 346 13.07 -4.99 -26.67
N GLU A 347 11.83 -5.40 -26.96
CA GLU A 347 11.01 -6.22 -26.09
C GLU A 347 10.02 -7.04 -26.92
N THR A 348 9.59 -8.18 -26.39
CA THR A 348 8.43 -8.92 -26.89
C THR A 348 7.30 -8.85 -25.87
N LEU A 349 6.12 -9.34 -26.24
CA LEU A 349 4.99 -9.45 -25.31
C LEU A 349 4.75 -10.91 -24.95
N ASP A 350 4.54 -11.18 -23.66
CA ASP A 350 4.03 -12.46 -23.19
C ASP A 350 2.53 -12.62 -23.51
N ALA A 351 1.99 -13.83 -23.25
CA ALA A 351 0.58 -14.16 -23.52
C ALA A 351 -0.43 -13.29 -22.74
N GLN A 352 0.00 -12.59 -21.69
CA GLN A 352 -0.80 -11.68 -20.86
C GLN A 352 -0.54 -10.20 -21.18
N GLY A 353 0.25 -9.92 -22.22
CA GLY A 353 0.61 -8.57 -22.65
C GLY A 353 1.68 -7.87 -21.81
N GLY A 354 2.40 -8.60 -20.94
CA GLY A 354 3.58 -8.12 -20.23
C GLY A 354 4.78 -7.99 -21.18
N ALA A 355 5.61 -6.96 -21.01
CA ALA A 355 6.81 -6.78 -21.84
C ALA A 355 7.96 -7.64 -21.30
N VAL A 356 8.59 -8.40 -22.18
CA VAL A 356 9.79 -9.19 -21.94
C VAL A 356 10.95 -8.50 -22.66
N PRO A 357 11.88 -7.85 -21.95
CA PRO A 357 13.00 -7.17 -22.56
C PRO A 357 13.87 -8.12 -23.40
N GLY A 358 14.17 -7.73 -24.62
CA GLY A 358 15.15 -8.40 -25.46
C GLY A 358 16.56 -7.95 -25.08
N SER A 359 17.50 -8.89 -25.04
CA SER A 359 18.91 -8.61 -24.75
C SER A 359 19.81 -9.30 -25.77
N GLY A 360 20.91 -8.66 -26.14
CA GLY A 360 21.92 -9.23 -27.04
C GLY A 360 22.48 -8.20 -28.00
N PRO A 361 23.51 -8.58 -28.79
CA PRO A 361 24.01 -7.73 -29.87
C PRO A 361 23.02 -7.70 -31.03
N LEU A 362 22.85 -6.53 -31.64
CA LEU A 362 22.07 -6.34 -32.86
C LEU A 362 22.85 -6.93 -34.04
N THR A 363 22.67 -8.22 -34.34
CA THR A 363 23.39 -8.90 -35.45
C THR A 363 22.98 -8.37 -36.83
N ARG A 364 21.79 -7.80 -36.92
CA ARG A 364 21.28 -7.10 -38.10
C ARG A 364 20.45 -5.90 -37.65
N PHE A 365 20.61 -4.76 -38.29
CA PHE A 365 19.90 -3.54 -37.93
C PHE A 365 19.62 -2.67 -39.15
N ASP A 366 18.80 -3.20 -40.07
CA ASP A 366 18.40 -2.49 -41.28
C ASP A 366 17.10 -1.74 -41.00
N LEU A 367 17.16 -0.42 -41.07
CA LEU A 367 16.01 0.46 -40.86
C LEU A 367 15.59 1.08 -42.20
N PRO A 368 14.29 1.38 -42.38
CA PRO A 368 13.77 1.92 -43.63
C PRO A 368 14.33 3.32 -43.89
N ALA A 369 14.42 3.67 -45.16
CA ALA A 369 14.91 4.96 -45.64
C ALA A 369 14.07 5.46 -46.82
N GLY A 370 14.40 6.65 -47.31
CA GLY A 370 13.76 7.25 -48.49
C GLY A 370 12.72 8.32 -48.16
N PRO A 371 12.03 8.85 -49.18
CA PRO A 371 11.19 10.04 -49.01
C PRO A 371 10.07 9.87 -47.98
N GLY A 372 10.02 10.81 -47.03
CA GLY A 372 9.03 10.83 -45.95
C GLY A 372 9.21 9.72 -44.91
N ILE A 373 10.40 9.13 -44.83
CA ILE A 373 10.81 8.21 -43.77
C ILE A 373 11.96 8.84 -42.99
N ARG A 374 11.79 8.98 -41.68
CA ARG A 374 12.82 9.40 -40.72
C ARG A 374 12.94 8.34 -39.64
N VAL A 375 14.17 8.06 -39.20
CA VAL A 375 14.39 7.15 -38.07
C VAL A 375 15.35 7.77 -37.07
N ASP A 376 14.85 8.01 -35.87
CA ASP A 376 15.65 8.47 -34.73
C ASP A 376 15.96 7.24 -33.87
N THR A 377 17.23 6.86 -33.78
CA THR A 377 17.65 5.60 -33.15
C THR A 377 19.00 5.75 -32.46
N HIS A 378 19.22 4.90 -31.45
CA HIS A 378 20.54 4.68 -30.86
C HIS A 378 21.05 3.25 -31.07
N GLY A 379 20.30 2.42 -31.80
CA GLY A 379 20.75 1.10 -32.23
C GLY A 379 21.80 1.19 -33.34
N VAL A 380 22.81 0.32 -33.26
CA VAL A 380 23.86 0.17 -34.27
C VAL A 380 24.12 -1.32 -34.44
N ALA A 381 24.30 -1.78 -35.68
CA ALA A 381 24.68 -3.17 -35.94
C ALA A 381 25.96 -3.53 -35.15
N GLY A 382 25.95 -4.70 -34.52
CA GLY A 382 27.01 -5.18 -33.64
C GLY A 382 26.99 -4.61 -32.20
N ALA A 383 26.25 -3.52 -31.94
CA ALA A 383 26.11 -3.00 -30.58
C ALA A 383 25.09 -3.82 -29.78
N ALA A 384 25.33 -3.95 -28.47
CA ALA A 384 24.39 -4.57 -27.53
C ALA A 384 23.79 -3.46 -26.64
N PRO A 385 22.52 -3.06 -26.87
CA PRO A 385 21.82 -2.14 -25.98
C PRO A 385 21.82 -2.69 -24.54
N SER A 386 22.12 -1.84 -23.57
CA SER A 386 22.14 -2.27 -22.16
C SER A 386 20.72 -2.62 -21.68
N PRO A 387 20.54 -3.76 -21.00
CA PRO A 387 19.24 -4.18 -20.46
C PRO A 387 18.81 -3.35 -19.22
N HIS A 388 19.65 -2.43 -18.75
CA HIS A 388 19.34 -1.60 -17.58
C HIS A 388 18.46 -0.38 -17.88
N TYR A 389 18.24 -0.05 -19.16
CA TYR A 389 17.49 1.14 -19.60
C TYR A 389 16.15 0.78 -20.25
N ASP A 390 15.36 1.82 -20.57
CA ASP A 390 14.13 1.68 -21.35
C ASP A 390 14.39 0.98 -22.70
N THR A 391 13.44 0.15 -23.12
CA THR A 391 13.58 -0.74 -24.27
C THR A 391 13.45 -0.03 -25.61
N LEU A 392 13.08 1.27 -25.66
CA LEU A 392 12.97 2.03 -26.92
C LEU A 392 14.29 2.00 -27.71
N LEU A 393 14.29 1.27 -28.81
CA LEU A 393 15.46 1.06 -29.66
C LEU A 393 15.52 2.08 -30.80
N ALA A 394 14.39 2.29 -31.49
CA ALA A 394 14.24 3.22 -32.59
C ALA A 394 12.83 3.82 -32.65
N LYS A 395 12.74 5.04 -33.18
CA LYS A 395 11.48 5.71 -33.51
C LYS A 395 11.39 5.78 -35.02
N LEU A 396 10.46 5.05 -35.61
CA LEU A 396 10.18 5.13 -37.05
C LEU A 396 9.13 6.20 -37.28
N ILE A 397 9.51 7.28 -37.95
CA ILE A 397 8.62 8.40 -38.28
C ILE A 397 8.31 8.37 -39.77
N VAL A 398 7.03 8.38 -40.09
CA VAL A 398 6.51 8.25 -41.45
C VAL A 398 5.63 9.45 -41.74
N HIS A 399 6.08 10.31 -42.65
CA HIS A 399 5.39 11.51 -43.06
C HIS A 399 4.85 11.39 -44.48
N THR A 400 3.71 12.01 -44.74
CA THR A 400 3.19 12.28 -46.07
C THR A 400 2.69 13.72 -46.14
N ARG A 401 2.86 14.36 -47.29
CA ARG A 401 2.25 15.67 -47.58
C ARG A 401 0.78 15.56 -48.02
N SER A 402 0.28 14.35 -48.22
CA SER A 402 -1.10 14.10 -48.61
C SER A 402 -2.07 14.57 -47.53
N PRO A 403 -3.22 15.17 -47.90
CA PRO A 403 -4.30 15.47 -46.96
C PRO A 403 -5.07 14.21 -46.52
N HIS A 404 -4.73 13.02 -47.03
CA HIS A 404 -5.38 11.77 -46.67
C HIS A 404 -4.50 10.97 -45.71
N PHE A 405 -4.99 10.79 -44.47
CA PHE A 405 -4.31 10.02 -43.43
C PHE A 405 -3.97 8.58 -43.85
N GLY A 406 -4.85 7.94 -44.64
CA GLY A 406 -4.62 6.58 -45.17
C GLY A 406 -3.32 6.45 -45.97
N ASP A 407 -2.81 7.52 -46.58
CA ASP A 407 -1.55 7.49 -47.33
C ASP A 407 -0.33 7.35 -46.40
N ALA A 408 -0.38 7.98 -45.23
CA ALA A 408 0.63 7.86 -44.19
C ALA A 408 0.62 6.45 -43.59
N LEU A 409 -0.57 5.87 -43.40
CA LEU A 409 -0.73 4.48 -42.93
C LEU A 409 -0.22 3.46 -43.95
N ARG A 410 -0.53 3.61 -45.25
CA ARG A 410 0.02 2.73 -46.30
C ARG A 410 1.55 2.81 -46.36
N ARG A 411 2.12 4.02 -46.25
CA ARG A 411 3.58 4.20 -46.18
C ARG A 411 4.16 3.57 -44.90
N SER A 412 3.46 3.66 -43.78
CA SER A 412 3.86 3.04 -42.52
C SER A 412 3.95 1.51 -42.62
N ARG A 413 2.95 0.86 -43.23
CA ARG A 413 2.97 -0.59 -43.49
C ARG A 413 4.20 -1.02 -44.30
N ARG A 414 4.54 -0.26 -45.33
CA ARG A 414 5.75 -0.49 -46.14
C ARG A 414 7.02 -0.35 -45.30
N ALA A 415 7.19 0.78 -44.60
CA ALA A 415 8.38 1.07 -43.81
C ALA A 415 8.60 0.08 -42.65
N LEU A 416 7.52 -0.35 -41.98
CA LEU A 416 7.59 -1.40 -40.95
C LEU A 416 8.02 -2.75 -41.52
N THR A 417 7.64 -3.07 -42.76
CA THR A 417 8.05 -4.31 -43.46
C THR A 417 9.53 -4.27 -43.87
N GLU A 418 10.03 -3.09 -44.22
CA GLU A 418 11.44 -2.86 -44.56
C GLU A 418 12.38 -2.94 -43.34
N CYS A 419 11.87 -2.73 -42.11
CA CYS A 419 12.65 -2.91 -40.88
C CYS A 419 13.11 -4.37 -40.72
N ARG A 420 14.41 -4.60 -40.56
CA ARG A 420 14.98 -5.93 -40.27
C ARG A 420 15.98 -5.83 -39.11
N ILE A 421 15.52 -6.26 -37.94
CA ILE A 421 16.31 -6.27 -36.71
C ILE A 421 16.54 -7.72 -36.31
N GLY A 422 17.81 -8.12 -36.18
CA GLY A 422 18.23 -9.47 -35.80
C GLY A 422 19.12 -9.43 -34.57
N GLY A 423 19.15 -10.55 -33.83
CA GLY A 423 19.98 -10.73 -32.63
C GLY A 423 19.32 -10.25 -31.33
N VAL A 424 18.29 -9.40 -31.40
CA VAL A 424 17.48 -8.97 -30.26
C VAL A 424 16.00 -9.08 -30.60
N ALA A 425 15.21 -9.64 -29.69
CA ALA A 425 13.77 -9.73 -29.85
C ALA A 425 13.12 -8.33 -29.73
N THR A 426 12.20 -8.00 -30.63
CA THR A 426 11.57 -6.67 -30.71
C THR A 426 10.05 -6.75 -30.87
N ASN A 427 9.37 -5.63 -30.63
CA ASN A 427 7.93 -5.51 -30.81
C ASN A 427 7.52 -5.31 -32.28
N LEU A 428 8.45 -5.43 -33.24
CA LEU A 428 8.23 -5.08 -34.64
C LEU A 428 7.09 -5.88 -35.28
N ALA A 429 6.97 -7.17 -34.98
CA ALA A 429 5.88 -8.01 -35.48
C ALA A 429 4.51 -7.53 -34.98
N LEU A 430 4.44 -7.09 -33.72
CA LEU A 430 3.24 -6.48 -33.14
C LEU A 430 2.88 -5.16 -33.85
N LEU A 431 3.87 -4.30 -34.12
CA LEU A 431 3.63 -3.04 -34.83
C LEU A 431 3.12 -3.27 -36.27
N ARG A 432 3.61 -4.31 -36.95
CA ARG A 432 3.12 -4.73 -38.27
C ARG A 432 1.68 -5.24 -38.20
N ALA A 433 1.38 -6.10 -37.24
CA ALA A 433 0.02 -6.60 -37.01
C ALA A 433 -0.94 -5.44 -36.72
N LEU A 434 -0.53 -4.49 -35.85
CA LEU A 434 -1.30 -3.30 -35.52
C LEU A 434 -1.54 -2.43 -36.76
N ALA A 435 -0.50 -2.14 -37.55
CA ALA A 435 -0.62 -1.34 -38.77
C ALA A 435 -1.59 -1.96 -39.80
N ALA A 436 -1.74 -3.28 -39.81
CA ALA A 436 -2.65 -4.00 -40.71
C ALA A 436 -4.13 -3.95 -40.29
N ARG A 437 -4.44 -3.55 -39.04
CA ARG A 437 -5.82 -3.51 -38.54
C ARG A 437 -6.71 -2.50 -39.28
N PRO A 438 -7.98 -2.82 -39.59
CA PRO A 438 -8.94 -1.89 -40.17
C PRO A 438 -9.20 -0.64 -39.30
N GLU A 439 -9.13 -0.79 -37.98
CA GLU A 439 -9.34 0.29 -37.01
C GLU A 439 -8.27 1.38 -37.09
N MET A 440 -7.08 1.05 -37.61
CA MET A 440 -6.07 2.06 -37.90
C MET A 440 -6.52 3.00 -39.02
N GLU A 441 -7.30 2.54 -40.00
CA GLU A 441 -7.78 3.40 -41.08
C GLU A 441 -9.06 4.15 -40.70
N SER A 442 -10.01 3.45 -40.06
CA SER A 442 -11.27 4.08 -39.60
C SER A 442 -11.07 4.98 -38.38
N GLN A 443 -9.93 4.86 -37.69
CA GLN A 443 -9.59 5.60 -36.47
C GLN A 443 -10.61 5.41 -35.35
N GLN A 444 -11.38 4.31 -35.34
CA GLN A 444 -12.31 3.95 -34.26
C GLN A 444 -11.57 3.35 -33.06
N VAL A 445 -10.69 4.15 -32.46
CA VAL A 445 -9.81 3.75 -31.36
C VAL A 445 -9.99 4.66 -30.14
N HIS A 446 -9.70 4.13 -28.97
CA HIS A 446 -9.65 4.86 -27.70
C HIS A 446 -8.53 4.28 -26.82
N THR A 447 -8.18 4.95 -25.72
CA THR A 447 -7.03 4.64 -24.85
C THR A 447 -7.03 3.26 -24.19
N ARG A 448 -8.12 2.48 -24.33
CA ARG A 448 -8.26 1.10 -23.84
C ARG A 448 -8.52 0.08 -24.94
N TRP A 449 -8.59 0.55 -26.20
CA TRP A 449 -8.94 -0.29 -27.33
C TRP A 449 -7.87 -1.36 -27.57
N LEU A 450 -6.58 -1.01 -27.42
CA LEU A 450 -5.49 -1.94 -27.66
C LEU A 450 -5.58 -3.19 -26.75
N GLU A 451 -5.95 -3.01 -25.49
CA GLU A 451 -6.16 -4.13 -24.56
C GLU A 451 -7.31 -5.05 -24.99
N THR A 452 -8.33 -4.54 -25.68
CA THR A 452 -9.47 -5.35 -26.14
C THR A 452 -9.15 -6.25 -27.33
N VAL A 453 -8.19 -5.84 -28.17
CA VAL A 453 -7.77 -6.58 -29.37
C VAL A 453 -6.42 -7.28 -29.19
N LEU A 454 -5.81 -7.18 -28.01
CA LEU A 454 -4.45 -7.68 -27.76
C LEU A 454 -4.28 -9.18 -28.06
N PRO A 455 -5.20 -10.09 -27.67
CA PRO A 455 -5.05 -11.51 -28.01
C PRO A 455 -4.99 -11.76 -29.53
N GLU A 456 -5.85 -11.11 -30.31
CA GLU A 456 -5.84 -11.20 -31.78
C GLU A 456 -4.57 -10.59 -32.39
N LEU A 457 -4.08 -9.50 -31.81
CA LEU A 457 -2.84 -8.86 -32.25
C LEU A 457 -1.61 -9.74 -31.98
N LEU A 458 -1.57 -10.45 -30.84
CA LEU A 458 -0.48 -11.36 -30.51
C LEU A 458 -0.47 -12.59 -31.42
N ASP A 459 -1.64 -13.14 -31.73
CA ASP A 459 -1.77 -14.25 -32.69
C ASP A 459 -1.28 -13.84 -34.09
N ALA A 460 -1.76 -12.69 -34.59
CA ALA A 460 -1.30 -12.14 -35.87
C ALA A 460 0.21 -11.83 -35.86
N ALA A 461 0.75 -11.32 -34.75
CA ALA A 461 2.17 -11.07 -34.59
C ALA A 461 3.00 -12.36 -34.59
N GLY A 462 2.49 -13.44 -33.97
CA GLY A 462 3.11 -14.77 -33.99
C GLY A 462 3.25 -15.31 -35.42
N HIS A 463 2.17 -15.28 -36.20
CA HIS A 463 2.22 -15.67 -37.61
C HIS A 463 3.20 -14.84 -38.44
N LEU A 464 3.29 -13.52 -38.17
CA LEU A 464 4.25 -12.62 -38.84
C LEU A 464 5.70 -12.81 -38.38
N ALA A 465 5.92 -13.38 -37.19
CA ALA A 465 7.24 -13.71 -36.66
C ALA A 465 7.74 -15.06 -37.19
N ASP A 466 6.82 -16.01 -37.41
CA ASP A 466 7.09 -17.36 -37.92
C ASP A 466 7.17 -17.44 -39.45
N GLU A 467 6.69 -16.43 -40.19
CA GLU A 467 6.93 -16.37 -41.64
C GLU A 467 8.44 -16.28 -41.91
N PRO A 468 9.04 -17.28 -42.58
CA PRO A 468 10.39 -17.11 -43.09
C PRO A 468 10.39 -15.91 -44.02
N LEU A 469 11.47 -15.15 -44.02
CA LEU A 469 11.81 -14.09 -44.97
C LEU A 469 11.95 -14.60 -46.44
N ALA A 470 11.14 -15.57 -46.86
CA ALA A 470 11.09 -16.21 -48.17
C ALA A 470 10.30 -15.39 -49.23
N ALA A 471 9.59 -14.34 -48.85
CA ALA A 471 8.84 -13.51 -49.80
C ALA A 471 9.71 -12.53 -50.63
N ALA A 472 11.02 -12.43 -50.37
CA ALA A 472 11.93 -11.60 -51.15
C ALA A 472 12.53 -12.30 -52.39
N ALA A 473 12.30 -13.60 -52.59
CA ALA A 473 12.87 -14.36 -53.71
C ALA A 473 11.94 -14.46 -54.95
N ARG A 474 10.85 -13.67 -55.03
CA ARG A 474 9.86 -13.77 -56.14
C ARG A 474 9.91 -12.66 -57.19
N HIS A 475 10.95 -11.82 -57.22
CA HIS A 475 11.12 -10.80 -58.26
C HIS A 475 12.47 -10.81 -59.00
N ASP A 476 13.25 -11.89 -58.86
CA ASP A 476 14.42 -12.12 -59.72
C ASP A 476 14.42 -13.58 -60.20
N ALA A 477 13.56 -13.86 -61.17
CA ALA A 477 13.59 -15.10 -61.94
C ALA A 477 13.02 -14.83 -63.34
N ALA A 478 13.75 -14.03 -64.13
CA ALA A 478 13.79 -14.22 -65.57
C ALA A 478 15.17 -14.77 -65.90
N GLN A 479 15.22 -16.05 -66.23
CA GLN A 479 16.44 -16.80 -66.57
C GLN A 479 17.23 -16.13 -67.71
N PRO A 480 18.54 -16.38 -67.76
CA PRO A 480 19.01 -17.22 -68.87
C PRO A 480 19.82 -18.42 -68.37
N GLU A 481 19.69 -19.52 -69.13
CA GLU A 481 20.43 -20.78 -68.99
C GLU A 481 21.87 -20.70 -69.55
N PRO A 482 22.74 -21.71 -69.27
CA PRO A 482 24.17 -21.52 -69.00
C PRO A 482 25.13 -21.95 -70.13
N GLU A 483 26.44 -21.78 -69.82
CA GLU A 483 27.67 -22.38 -70.41
C GLU A 483 28.45 -21.54 -71.46
N PRO A 484 29.76 -21.80 -71.67
CA PRO A 484 30.89 -21.79 -70.72
C PRO A 484 32.09 -20.91 -71.21
N GLU A 485 33.11 -20.76 -70.35
CA GLU A 485 34.46 -20.14 -70.56
C GLU A 485 35.13 -20.45 -71.93
N PRO A 486 36.14 -19.71 -72.48
CA PRO A 486 37.26 -19.04 -71.78
C PRO A 486 37.95 -17.78 -72.42
N GLU A 487 38.79 -17.08 -71.63
CA GLU A 487 40.10 -16.43 -71.95
C GLU A 487 40.25 -15.37 -73.11
N PRO A 488 41.35 -14.56 -73.22
CA PRO A 488 41.51 -13.26 -72.55
C PRO A 488 41.96 -12.08 -73.48
N GLU A 489 41.99 -10.85 -72.92
CA GLU A 489 42.66 -9.60 -73.38
C GLU A 489 42.16 -8.89 -74.68
N PRO A 490 42.43 -7.58 -74.93
CA PRO A 490 43.20 -6.56 -74.18
C PRO A 490 42.45 -5.21 -73.91
N GLU A 491 43.06 -4.37 -73.07
CA GLU A 491 42.58 -3.02 -72.66
C GLU A 491 42.60 -1.96 -73.78
N PRO A 492 41.79 -0.88 -73.62
CA PRO A 492 42.37 0.46 -73.78
C PRO A 492 41.94 1.45 -72.67
N GLU A 493 42.95 1.95 -71.94
CA GLU A 493 43.36 3.35 -71.71
C GLU A 493 42.37 4.55 -71.65
N PRO A 494 42.74 5.64 -70.92
CA PRO A 494 41.92 6.22 -69.84
C PRO A 494 41.63 7.72 -70.02
N GLU A 495 40.88 8.35 -69.10
CA GLU A 495 41.04 9.74 -68.58
C GLU A 495 39.84 10.16 -67.68
N PRO A 496 39.98 11.14 -66.76
CA PRO A 496 41.03 11.35 -65.77
C PRO A 496 40.50 11.46 -64.31
N GLU A 497 41.39 11.22 -63.36
CA GLU A 497 41.19 11.25 -61.90
C GLU A 497 40.86 12.64 -61.31
N PRO A 498 40.28 12.68 -60.10
CA PRO A 498 40.71 13.60 -59.06
C PRO A 498 41.43 12.86 -57.90
N ALA A 499 42.47 13.52 -57.39
CA ALA A 499 43.49 13.06 -56.45
C ALA A 499 42.98 12.65 -55.03
N PRO A 500 43.77 11.86 -54.26
CA PRO A 500 43.30 11.05 -53.15
C PRO A 500 43.40 11.73 -51.77
N ALA A 501 42.54 11.31 -50.85
CA ALA A 501 42.64 11.56 -49.40
C ALA A 501 43.01 10.25 -48.66
N PRO A 502 43.70 10.31 -47.51
CA PRO A 502 44.50 9.20 -46.98
C PRO A 502 43.65 8.05 -46.41
N ALA A 503 44.15 6.82 -46.60
CA ALA A 503 43.51 5.56 -46.25
C ALA A 503 43.36 5.35 -44.73
N PRO A 504 42.19 4.87 -44.25
CA PRO A 504 42.07 4.22 -42.96
C PRO A 504 42.48 2.73 -43.04
N ALA A 505 43.04 2.24 -41.92
CA ALA A 505 43.56 0.89 -41.73
C ALA A 505 42.56 -0.25 -42.04
N PRO A 506 43.02 -1.47 -42.40
CA PRO A 506 42.16 -2.55 -42.84
C PRO A 506 41.24 -3.06 -41.72
N ALA A 507 39.96 -3.21 -42.05
CA ALA A 507 38.96 -3.83 -41.20
C ALA A 507 39.19 -5.35 -41.07
N PRO A 508 38.95 -5.96 -39.90
CA PRO A 508 39.07 -7.41 -39.71
C PRO A 508 37.94 -8.14 -40.46
N ALA A 509 38.28 -9.31 -41.02
CA ALA A 509 37.38 -10.15 -41.81
C ALA A 509 36.13 -10.60 -41.02
N PRO A 510 34.97 -10.81 -41.69
CA PRO A 510 33.74 -11.27 -41.05
C PRO A 510 33.89 -12.70 -40.52
N ALA A 511 33.44 -12.91 -39.29
CA ALA A 511 33.43 -14.22 -38.63
C ALA A 511 32.48 -15.21 -39.34
N PRO A 512 32.82 -16.52 -39.40
CA PRO A 512 32.00 -17.53 -40.05
C PRO A 512 30.68 -17.78 -39.31
N ALA A 513 29.64 -18.16 -40.05
CA ALA A 513 28.33 -18.53 -39.52
C ALA A 513 28.44 -19.70 -38.50
N PRO A 514 27.59 -19.74 -37.44
CA PRO A 514 27.66 -20.79 -36.43
C PRO A 514 27.27 -22.16 -37.02
N ALA A 515 28.09 -23.16 -36.77
CA ALA A 515 27.88 -24.55 -37.19
C ALA A 515 26.60 -25.14 -36.53
N PRO A 516 25.90 -26.09 -37.19
CA PRO A 516 24.80 -26.82 -36.56
C PRO A 516 25.27 -27.50 -35.27
N ALA A 517 24.44 -27.42 -34.22
CA ALA A 517 24.77 -28.00 -32.92
C ALA A 517 25.04 -29.52 -33.06
N PRO A 518 26.08 -30.07 -32.41
CA PRO A 518 26.37 -31.49 -32.46
C PRO A 518 25.19 -32.35 -31.97
N GLU A 519 25.01 -33.53 -32.57
CA GLU A 519 24.02 -34.51 -32.09
C GLU A 519 24.31 -34.88 -30.62
N GLY A 520 23.30 -34.77 -29.75
CA GLY A 520 23.42 -34.92 -28.31
C GLY A 520 23.83 -33.66 -27.53
N ALA A 521 23.88 -32.47 -28.17
CA ALA A 521 24.27 -31.25 -27.49
C ALA A 521 23.23 -30.75 -26.47
N VAL A 522 23.69 -30.45 -25.25
CA VAL A 522 22.93 -29.69 -24.26
C VAL A 522 23.20 -28.21 -24.50
N LEU A 523 22.12 -27.45 -24.75
CA LEU A 523 22.19 -26.05 -25.16
C LEU A 523 21.95 -25.10 -23.98
N ALA A 524 22.48 -23.89 -24.07
CA ALA A 524 22.19 -22.83 -23.11
C ALA A 524 20.71 -22.44 -23.18
N PRO A 525 19.94 -22.54 -22.08
CA PRO A 525 18.50 -22.26 -22.08
C PRO A 525 18.19 -20.76 -22.19
N MET A 526 19.17 -19.91 -21.84
CA MET A 526 19.05 -18.46 -21.82
C MET A 526 20.44 -17.82 -21.96
N PRO A 527 20.54 -16.52 -22.27
CA PRO A 527 21.81 -15.79 -22.16
C PRO A 527 22.25 -15.75 -20.70
N ALA A 528 23.45 -16.25 -20.43
CA ALA A 528 23.98 -16.38 -19.07
C ALA A 528 25.51 -16.45 -19.10
N ARG A 529 26.18 -16.14 -18.01
CA ARG A 529 27.61 -16.42 -17.84
C ARG A 529 27.77 -17.84 -17.30
N LEU A 530 28.53 -18.71 -17.96
CA LEU A 530 28.88 -20.00 -17.37
C LEU A 530 29.76 -19.75 -16.14
N VAL A 531 29.28 -20.08 -14.95
CA VAL A 531 30.03 -19.86 -13.70
C VAL A 531 31.03 -20.99 -13.51
N GLN A 532 30.56 -22.24 -13.56
CA GLN A 532 31.36 -23.44 -13.38
C GLN A 532 30.71 -24.66 -14.03
N TRP A 533 31.54 -25.66 -14.35
CA TRP A 533 31.09 -27.01 -14.69
C TRP A 533 31.02 -27.86 -13.43
N SER A 534 29.98 -28.68 -13.33
CA SER A 534 29.78 -29.64 -12.23
C SER A 534 30.10 -31.08 -12.65
N VAL A 535 30.54 -31.26 -13.91
CA VAL A 535 30.89 -32.53 -14.56
C VAL A 535 32.16 -32.36 -15.39
N ALA A 536 32.85 -33.47 -15.67
CA ALA A 536 34.01 -33.55 -16.56
C ALA A 536 33.72 -34.39 -17.81
N GLU A 537 34.53 -34.25 -18.85
CA GLU A 537 34.47 -35.12 -20.02
C GLU A 537 34.72 -36.58 -19.61
N GLY A 538 33.82 -37.49 -20.03
CA GLY A 538 33.82 -38.90 -19.67
C GLY A 538 32.85 -39.28 -18.54
N ASP A 539 32.32 -38.30 -17.79
CA ASP A 539 31.41 -38.55 -16.66
C ASP A 539 30.08 -39.15 -17.12
N VAL A 540 29.57 -40.12 -16.36
CA VAL A 540 28.22 -40.67 -16.55
C VAL A 540 27.28 -39.97 -15.59
N VAL A 541 26.25 -39.32 -16.13
CA VAL A 541 25.29 -38.51 -15.38
C VAL A 541 23.87 -39.08 -15.51
N ALA A 542 23.09 -38.97 -14.45
CA ALA A 542 21.67 -39.33 -14.46
C ALA A 542 20.82 -38.22 -15.09
N ALA A 543 19.59 -38.55 -15.53
CA ALA A 543 18.63 -37.52 -15.92
C ALA A 543 18.34 -36.61 -14.71
N GLY A 544 18.39 -35.30 -14.92
CA GLY A 544 18.23 -34.28 -13.87
C GLY A 544 19.48 -34.01 -13.03
N ALA A 545 20.62 -34.66 -13.30
CA ALA A 545 21.88 -34.35 -12.62
C ALA A 545 22.39 -32.96 -13.02
N GLU A 546 23.04 -32.26 -12.09
CA GLU A 546 23.66 -30.96 -12.36
C GLU A 546 24.84 -31.11 -13.32
N LEU A 547 24.78 -30.38 -14.43
CA LEU A 547 25.84 -30.31 -15.43
C LEU A 547 26.70 -29.06 -15.23
N ALA A 548 26.09 -27.91 -14.95
CA ALA A 548 26.79 -26.63 -14.84
C ALA A 548 25.99 -25.59 -14.04
N VAL A 549 26.64 -24.52 -13.62
CA VAL A 549 25.98 -23.33 -13.03
C VAL A 549 26.14 -22.15 -13.99
N LEU A 550 25.03 -21.48 -14.30
CA LEU A 550 24.95 -20.32 -15.19
C LEU A 550 24.50 -19.08 -14.40
N GLU A 551 25.03 -17.90 -14.66
CA GLU A 551 24.62 -16.65 -14.01
C GLU A 551 23.89 -15.76 -15.01
N ALA A 552 22.60 -15.50 -14.77
CA ALA A 552 21.77 -14.61 -15.57
C ALA A 552 20.95 -13.71 -14.65
N MET A 553 20.77 -12.43 -15.02
CA MET A 553 19.96 -11.47 -14.24
C MET A 553 20.33 -11.37 -12.74
N LYS A 554 21.63 -11.48 -12.40
CA LYS A 554 22.17 -11.51 -11.02
C LYS A 554 21.74 -12.72 -10.19
N MET A 555 21.31 -13.81 -10.83
CA MET A 555 20.94 -15.07 -10.20
C MET A 555 21.67 -16.25 -10.85
N GLU A 556 22.09 -17.20 -10.02
CA GLU A 556 22.63 -18.48 -10.48
C GLU A 556 21.49 -19.43 -10.87
N HIS A 557 21.65 -20.10 -12.00
CA HIS A 557 20.73 -21.04 -12.63
C HIS A 557 21.48 -22.34 -12.88
N VAL A 558 20.97 -23.44 -12.34
CA VAL A 558 21.58 -24.75 -12.49
C VAL A 558 21.15 -25.36 -13.83
N LEU A 559 22.11 -25.74 -14.67
CA LEU A 559 21.89 -26.49 -15.90
C LEU A 559 21.83 -27.98 -15.56
N LEU A 560 20.68 -28.62 -15.83
CA LEU A 560 20.43 -30.02 -15.50
C LEU A 560 20.50 -30.91 -16.76
N ALA A 561 20.88 -32.18 -16.58
CA ALA A 561 20.97 -33.16 -17.65
C ALA A 561 19.57 -33.54 -18.17
N PRO A 562 19.27 -33.38 -19.47
CA PRO A 562 17.93 -33.66 -20.01
C PRO A 562 17.60 -35.16 -20.04
N HIS A 563 18.60 -36.03 -20.06
CA HIS A 563 18.48 -37.49 -19.95
C HIS A 563 19.74 -38.07 -19.32
N ALA A 564 19.72 -39.35 -18.94
CA ALA A 564 20.92 -40.03 -18.52
C ALA A 564 21.87 -40.22 -19.71
N GLY A 565 23.17 -40.06 -19.49
CA GLY A 565 24.13 -40.11 -20.58
C GLY A 565 25.57 -39.95 -20.11
N ARG A 566 26.51 -40.09 -21.04
CA ARG A 566 27.93 -39.83 -20.81
C ARG A 566 28.33 -38.50 -21.45
N VAL A 567 28.97 -37.64 -20.67
CA VAL A 567 29.50 -36.35 -21.14
C VAL A 567 30.63 -36.64 -22.12
N ARG A 568 30.43 -36.34 -23.41
CA ARG A 568 31.42 -36.58 -24.46
C ARG A 568 32.40 -35.42 -24.61
N ALA A 569 31.90 -34.19 -24.50
CA ALA A 569 32.70 -32.99 -24.70
C ALA A 569 32.11 -31.79 -23.94
N LEU A 570 32.95 -30.95 -23.34
CA LEU A 570 32.57 -29.65 -22.79
C LEU A 570 32.93 -28.56 -23.81
N LEU A 571 31.92 -27.93 -24.40
CA LEU A 571 32.05 -26.99 -25.52
C LEU A 571 32.15 -25.52 -25.07
N ALA A 572 31.77 -25.22 -23.82
CA ALA A 572 31.84 -23.89 -23.23
C ALA A 572 32.87 -23.82 -22.08
N VAL A 573 33.39 -22.61 -21.82
CA VAL A 573 34.44 -22.36 -20.84
C VAL A 573 33.87 -21.58 -19.64
N PRO A 574 34.14 -21.99 -18.38
CA PRO A 574 33.78 -21.21 -17.20
C PRO A 574 34.29 -19.76 -17.27
N GLY A 575 33.49 -18.81 -16.81
CA GLY A 575 33.66 -17.37 -16.97
C GLY A 575 33.16 -16.82 -18.31
N GLY A 576 32.91 -17.67 -19.31
CA GLY A 576 32.43 -17.27 -20.64
C GLY A 576 30.97 -16.84 -20.64
N TYR A 577 30.65 -15.82 -21.44
CA TYR A 577 29.26 -15.42 -21.67
C TYR A 577 28.65 -16.32 -22.74
N LEU A 578 27.49 -16.88 -22.43
CA LEU A 578 26.72 -17.78 -23.27
C LEU A 578 25.56 -17.02 -23.90
N VAL A 579 25.30 -17.30 -25.17
CA VAL A 579 24.06 -16.88 -25.84
C VAL A 579 23.04 -18.02 -25.79
N GLN A 580 21.76 -17.68 -25.78
CA GLN A 580 20.69 -18.68 -25.81
C GLN A 580 20.84 -19.61 -27.03
N GLY A 581 20.73 -20.92 -26.81
CA GLY A 581 20.90 -21.93 -27.84
C GLY A 581 22.35 -22.32 -28.13
N GLN A 582 23.35 -21.71 -27.49
CA GLN A 582 24.75 -22.10 -27.64
C GLN A 582 24.98 -23.53 -27.10
N PRO A 583 25.62 -24.43 -27.88
CA PRO A 583 26.03 -25.73 -27.37
C PRO A 583 27.00 -25.60 -26.19
N LEU A 584 26.64 -26.18 -25.05
CA LEU A 584 27.43 -26.12 -23.82
C LEU A 584 28.26 -27.39 -23.63
N LEU A 585 27.66 -28.55 -23.83
CA LEU A 585 28.33 -29.85 -23.80
C LEU A 585 27.63 -30.83 -24.72
N VAL A 586 28.25 -31.97 -25.00
CA VAL A 586 27.62 -33.09 -25.71
C VAL A 586 27.41 -34.25 -24.75
N LEU A 587 26.19 -34.80 -24.75
CA LEU A 587 25.75 -35.88 -23.87
C LEU A 587 25.26 -37.07 -24.71
N ASP A 588 26.06 -38.13 -24.77
CA ASP A 588 25.68 -39.35 -25.49
C ASP A 588 24.75 -40.21 -24.64
N ALA A 589 23.70 -40.80 -25.23
CA ALA A 589 22.79 -41.69 -24.52
C ALA A 589 23.50 -42.97 -24.06
N ALA A 590 23.48 -43.26 -22.76
CA ALA A 590 24.07 -44.47 -22.17
C ALA A 590 22.98 -45.40 -21.64
N GLN A 591 22.91 -46.64 -22.15
CA GLN A 591 22.04 -47.69 -21.62
C GLN A 591 22.70 -48.29 -20.37
N GLY A 592 22.06 -48.11 -19.20
CA GLY A 592 22.50 -48.71 -17.93
C GLY A 592 22.60 -47.79 -16.71
N ALA A 593 22.26 -46.50 -16.83
CA ALA A 593 22.44 -45.51 -15.75
C ALA A 593 21.40 -45.56 -14.60
N GLN A 594 20.70 -46.69 -14.39
CA GLN A 594 19.83 -46.86 -13.22
C GLN A 594 20.60 -47.20 -11.93
N ALA A 595 21.85 -47.69 -12.03
CA ALA A 595 22.62 -48.12 -10.86
C ALA A 595 23.39 -46.99 -10.13
N VAL A 596 23.58 -45.82 -10.75
CA VAL A 596 24.35 -44.70 -10.15
C VAL A 596 23.43 -43.71 -9.38
N VAL A 597 22.12 -43.79 -9.61
CA VAL A 597 21.12 -42.90 -8.99
C VAL A 597 20.98 -43.17 -7.48
N GLU A 598 21.20 -44.40 -7.02
CA GLU A 598 21.01 -44.78 -5.61
C GLU A 598 22.15 -44.31 -4.69
N GLU A 599 23.38 -44.10 -5.19
CA GLU A 599 24.52 -43.70 -4.36
C GLU A 599 24.67 -42.18 -4.20
N SER A 600 24.31 -41.38 -5.21
CA SER A 600 24.40 -39.90 -5.14
C SER A 600 23.19 -39.25 -4.45
N ALA A 601 22.00 -39.86 -4.54
CA ALA A 601 20.80 -39.38 -3.83
C ALA A 601 20.93 -39.56 -2.30
N ALA A 602 21.83 -40.45 -1.85
CA ALA A 602 22.09 -40.68 -0.43
C ALA A 602 22.95 -39.59 0.25
N VAL A 603 23.67 -38.75 -0.51
CA VAL A 603 24.63 -37.77 0.06
C VAL A 603 24.02 -36.37 0.28
N GLN A 604 22.92 -36.04 -0.40
CA GLN A 604 22.18 -34.78 -0.22
C GLN A 604 20.67 -35.03 -0.18
N GLY A 605 20.23 -35.88 0.75
CA GLY A 605 18.80 -36.05 1.03
C GLY A 605 18.16 -34.74 1.49
N ALA A 606 16.82 -34.68 1.51
CA ALA A 606 16.06 -33.52 1.98
C ALA A 606 16.43 -33.05 3.41
N ASP A 607 17.06 -33.92 4.19
CA ASP A 607 17.56 -33.65 5.54
C ASP A 607 18.96 -33.00 5.59
N HIS A 608 19.63 -32.81 4.44
CA HIS A 608 20.94 -32.15 4.39
C HIS A 608 20.81 -30.65 4.67
N ILE A 609 21.26 -30.23 5.84
CA ILE A 609 21.28 -28.81 6.24
C ILE A 609 22.50 -28.13 5.60
N ARG A 610 22.23 -27.20 4.68
CA ARG A 610 23.27 -26.38 4.05
C ARG A 610 23.97 -25.47 5.07
N PRO A 611 25.26 -25.13 4.87
CA PRO A 611 25.99 -24.25 5.80
C PRO A 611 25.37 -22.86 6.01
N ASP A 612 24.73 -22.28 4.99
CA ASP A 612 24.01 -21.00 5.11
C ASP A 612 22.75 -21.14 5.98
N LEU A 613 21.98 -22.21 5.77
CA LEU A 613 20.82 -22.54 6.60
C LEU A 613 21.22 -22.85 8.04
N GLN A 614 22.31 -23.62 8.25
CA GLN A 614 22.83 -23.91 9.59
C GLN A 614 23.17 -22.61 10.33
N ARG A 615 23.80 -21.63 9.68
CA ARG A 615 24.05 -20.30 10.31
C ARG A 615 22.78 -19.58 10.73
N VAL A 616 21.69 -19.70 9.95
CA VAL A 616 20.39 -19.13 10.32
C VAL A 616 19.79 -19.87 11.52
N LEU A 617 19.82 -21.21 11.51
CA LEU A 617 19.35 -22.04 12.62
C LEU A 617 20.11 -21.74 13.91
N ASP A 618 21.45 -21.68 13.85
CA ASP A 618 22.31 -21.32 14.97
C ASP A 618 21.99 -19.92 15.50
N ARG A 619 21.77 -18.96 14.59
CA ARG A 619 21.45 -17.57 14.95
C ARG A 619 20.08 -17.45 15.62
N HIS A 620 19.09 -18.20 15.14
CA HIS A 620 17.76 -18.28 15.75
C HIS A 620 17.76 -19.03 17.08
N ALA A 621 18.64 -20.01 17.29
CA ALA A 621 18.72 -20.75 18.54
C ALA A 621 18.89 -19.82 19.75
N PHE A 622 19.72 -18.78 19.64
CA PHE A 622 19.92 -17.77 20.70
C PHE A 622 18.65 -17.03 21.12
N THR A 623 17.62 -16.98 20.28
CA THR A 623 16.37 -16.29 20.60
C THR A 623 15.38 -17.17 21.37
N LEU A 624 15.62 -18.49 21.43
CA LEU A 624 14.77 -19.48 22.06
C LEU A 624 15.15 -19.70 23.52
N ASP A 625 14.15 -20.04 24.34
CA ASP A 625 14.32 -20.28 25.78
C ASP A 625 15.31 -21.41 26.08
N ALA A 626 15.35 -22.44 25.22
CA ALA A 626 16.27 -23.58 25.33
C ALA A 626 17.75 -23.16 25.30
N ALA A 627 18.10 -22.07 24.62
CA ALA A 627 19.47 -21.54 24.58
C ALA A 627 19.77 -20.55 25.72
N ARG A 628 18.81 -20.31 26.63
CA ARG A 628 18.91 -19.32 27.71
C ARG A 628 18.58 -19.91 29.10
N PRO A 629 19.15 -21.08 29.47
CA PRO A 629 18.72 -21.84 30.65
C PRO A 629 18.86 -21.07 31.96
N GLU A 630 19.89 -20.23 32.12
CA GLU A 630 20.09 -19.43 33.34
C GLU A 630 19.01 -18.35 33.50
N ALA A 631 18.65 -17.67 32.42
CA ALA A 631 17.62 -16.64 32.44
C ALA A 631 16.24 -17.25 32.73
N MET A 632 15.95 -18.40 32.12
CA MET A 632 14.70 -19.14 32.34
C MET A 632 14.61 -19.68 33.77
N ALA A 633 15.68 -20.30 34.28
CA ALA A 633 15.73 -20.78 35.66
C ALA A 633 15.49 -19.65 36.67
N LYS A 634 16.09 -18.47 36.45
CA LYS A 634 15.85 -17.29 37.29
C LYS A 634 14.40 -16.80 37.21
N ARG A 635 13.80 -16.79 36.02
CA ARG A 635 12.41 -16.37 35.80
C ARG A 635 11.42 -17.33 36.47
N HIS A 636 11.61 -18.64 36.27
CA HIS A 636 10.79 -19.69 36.89
C HIS A 636 10.94 -19.73 38.41
N ALA A 637 12.14 -19.49 38.96
CA ALA A 637 12.35 -19.38 40.41
C ALA A 637 11.59 -18.21 41.05
N GLN A 638 11.22 -17.19 40.27
CA GLN A 638 10.37 -16.07 40.70
C GLN A 638 8.87 -16.40 40.53
N GLY A 639 8.53 -17.60 40.07
CA GLY A 639 7.16 -18.02 39.77
C GLY A 639 6.59 -17.44 38.48
N GLY A 640 7.41 -16.79 37.65
CA GLY A 640 6.99 -16.20 36.39
C GLY A 640 7.30 -17.10 35.20
N ARG A 641 6.52 -16.93 34.12
CA ARG A 641 6.73 -17.55 32.80
C ARG A 641 7.58 -16.67 31.90
N SER A 642 8.21 -17.26 30.90
CA SER A 642 8.90 -16.50 29.84
C SER A 642 7.89 -15.82 28.91
N ALA A 643 8.37 -14.84 28.14
CA ALA A 643 7.57 -14.21 27.09
C ALA A 643 7.05 -15.24 26.06
N ARG A 644 7.88 -16.24 25.71
CA ARG A 644 7.52 -17.26 24.72
C ARG A 644 6.58 -18.31 25.28
N GLU A 645 6.71 -18.68 26.55
CA GLU A 645 5.76 -19.56 27.25
C GLU A 645 4.35 -18.94 27.28
N ASN A 646 4.26 -17.64 27.56
CA ASN A 646 2.98 -16.92 27.54
C ASN A 646 2.39 -16.82 26.13
N ILE A 647 3.21 -16.58 25.10
CA ILE A 647 2.75 -16.56 23.70
C ILE A 647 2.29 -17.95 23.25
N ALA A 648 3.01 -19.01 23.64
CA ALA A 648 2.66 -20.39 23.28
C ALA A 648 1.36 -20.86 23.97
N ASP A 649 1.09 -20.44 25.20
CA ASP A 649 -0.18 -20.71 25.89
C ASP A 649 -1.34 -19.90 25.27
N LEU A 650 -1.06 -18.70 24.76
CA LEU A 650 -2.06 -17.82 24.17
C LEU A 650 -2.47 -18.26 22.76
N CYS A 651 -1.49 -18.58 21.90
CA CYS A 651 -1.71 -18.85 20.48
C CYS A 651 -2.01 -20.33 20.22
N ASP A 652 -2.82 -20.60 19.20
CA ASP A 652 -3.04 -21.94 18.67
C ASP A 652 -1.69 -22.56 18.26
N GLU A 653 -1.51 -23.86 18.49
CA GLU A 653 -0.26 -24.57 18.24
C GLU A 653 0.22 -24.38 16.80
N GLY A 654 1.49 -24.01 16.62
CA GLY A 654 2.11 -23.80 15.31
C GLY A 654 1.62 -22.56 14.54
N SER A 655 0.75 -21.73 15.11
CA SER A 655 0.18 -20.57 14.41
C SER A 655 1.01 -19.28 14.50
N PHE A 656 1.93 -19.18 15.48
CA PHE A 656 2.65 -17.95 15.76
C PHE A 656 3.81 -17.71 14.78
N ILE A 657 3.73 -16.60 14.05
CA ILE A 657 4.76 -16.13 13.12
C ILE A 657 5.46 -14.94 13.77
N GLU A 658 6.70 -15.16 14.20
CA GLU A 658 7.50 -14.11 14.86
C GLU A 658 8.14 -13.14 13.86
N TYR A 659 8.02 -11.85 14.16
CA TYR A 659 8.61 -10.75 13.40
C TYR A 659 9.83 -10.19 14.13
N GLY A 660 10.94 -10.02 13.39
CA GLY A 660 12.16 -9.40 13.92
C GLY A 660 12.81 -10.18 15.07
N ALA A 661 12.74 -11.52 15.05
CA ALA A 661 13.32 -12.38 16.08
C ALA A 661 14.82 -12.11 16.30
N LEU A 662 15.56 -11.87 15.21
CA LEU A 662 17.01 -11.67 15.22
C LEU A 662 17.44 -10.23 15.60
N ALA A 663 16.51 -9.35 15.96
CA ALA A 663 16.83 -8.01 16.43
C ALA A 663 17.67 -8.05 17.71
N ILE A 664 18.59 -7.09 17.83
CA ILE A 664 19.44 -6.88 19.01
C ILE A 664 19.30 -5.44 19.50
N ALA A 665 19.69 -5.17 20.74
CA ALA A 665 19.70 -3.81 21.26
C ALA A 665 20.63 -2.90 20.46
N ALA A 666 20.23 -1.63 20.29
CA ALA A 666 20.96 -0.62 19.53
C ALA A 666 22.18 -0.07 20.30
N GLN A 667 23.10 -0.96 20.69
CA GLN A 667 24.22 -0.68 21.60
C GLN A 667 25.58 -1.14 21.05
N THR A 668 25.74 -1.26 19.73
CA THR A 668 26.98 -1.75 19.11
C THR A 668 28.21 -0.89 19.39
N ARG A 669 28.02 0.40 19.76
CA ARG A 669 29.14 1.27 20.21
C ARG A 669 29.59 1.00 21.65
N ARG A 670 28.83 0.23 22.43
CA ARG A 670 29.10 -0.05 23.86
C ARG A 670 29.36 -1.53 24.15
N ARG A 671 28.81 -2.43 23.34
CA ARG A 671 28.84 -3.88 23.56
C ARG A 671 29.24 -4.58 22.26
N SER A 672 29.92 -5.72 22.35
CA SER A 672 30.29 -6.50 21.16
C SER A 672 29.05 -7.10 20.50
N LEU A 673 29.14 -7.39 19.20
CA LEU A 673 28.03 -8.01 18.47
C LEU A 673 27.66 -9.38 19.07
N GLU A 674 28.65 -10.18 19.48
CA GLU A 674 28.46 -11.49 20.13
C GLU A 674 27.69 -11.36 21.46
N ASP A 675 28.02 -10.39 22.30
CA ASP A 675 27.30 -10.13 23.56
C ASP A 675 25.85 -9.71 23.28
N LEU A 676 25.64 -8.82 22.31
CA LEU A 676 24.30 -8.39 21.90
C LEU A 676 23.46 -9.54 21.32
N VAL A 677 24.08 -10.40 20.51
CA VAL A 677 23.49 -11.63 19.97
C VAL A 677 22.97 -12.53 21.08
N ALA A 678 23.76 -12.76 22.13
CA ALA A 678 23.43 -13.69 23.20
C ALA A 678 22.47 -13.08 24.25
N ASN A 679 22.67 -11.81 24.60
CA ASN A 679 22.05 -11.19 25.77
C ASN A 679 20.95 -10.18 25.45
N THR A 680 20.72 -9.86 24.17
CA THR A 680 19.64 -8.96 23.74
C THR A 680 18.73 -9.55 22.66
N PRO A 681 18.33 -10.83 22.76
CA PRO A 681 17.49 -11.47 21.75
C PRO A 681 16.19 -10.70 21.56
N ALA A 682 15.79 -10.53 20.30
CA ALA A 682 14.60 -9.79 19.89
C ALA A 682 14.51 -8.34 20.42
N ASP A 683 15.64 -7.75 20.87
CA ASP A 683 15.70 -6.49 21.64
C ASP A 683 14.74 -6.46 22.85
N GLY A 684 14.56 -7.61 23.49
CA GLY A 684 13.69 -7.76 24.67
C GLY A 684 12.20 -7.60 24.39
N MET A 685 11.76 -7.82 23.14
CA MET A 685 10.35 -7.85 22.79
C MET A 685 10.07 -8.87 21.69
N VAL A 686 9.31 -9.92 22.04
CA VAL A 686 8.82 -10.92 21.09
C VAL A 686 7.54 -10.37 20.47
N THR A 687 7.47 -10.34 19.15
CA THR A 687 6.35 -9.73 18.41
C THR A 687 5.96 -10.60 17.24
N GLY A 688 4.68 -10.74 16.93
CA GLY A 688 4.25 -11.54 15.80
C GLY A 688 2.74 -11.59 15.60
N ILE A 689 2.31 -12.49 14.72
CA ILE A 689 0.90 -12.78 14.45
C ILE A 689 0.65 -14.24 14.80
N GLY A 690 -0.37 -14.54 15.59
CA GLY A 690 -0.80 -15.91 15.91
C GLY A 690 -2.30 -16.07 15.80
N GLY A 691 -2.78 -17.32 15.68
CA GLY A 691 -4.19 -17.65 15.85
C GLY A 691 -4.51 -17.74 17.35
N ILE A 692 -5.67 -17.25 17.78
CA ILE A 692 -6.19 -17.39 19.15
C ILE A 692 -7.64 -17.86 19.04
N ASN A 693 -7.98 -18.99 19.68
CA ASN A 693 -9.29 -19.64 19.60
C ASN A 693 -9.62 -20.19 18.20
N GLY A 694 -8.62 -20.66 17.44
CA GLY A 694 -8.81 -21.18 16.08
C GLY A 694 -9.76 -22.37 16.00
N ALA A 695 -9.84 -23.18 17.06
CA ALA A 695 -10.77 -24.32 17.15
C ALA A 695 -12.25 -23.89 17.03
N ASP A 696 -12.61 -22.72 17.58
CA ASP A 696 -14.00 -22.25 17.62
C ASP A 696 -14.37 -21.35 16.43
N PHE A 697 -13.41 -20.57 15.91
CA PHE A 697 -13.69 -19.49 14.94
C PHE A 697 -13.00 -19.67 13.59
N GLY A 698 -12.12 -20.67 13.45
CA GLY A 698 -11.33 -20.92 12.26
C GLY A 698 -10.14 -19.97 12.10
N PRO A 699 -9.23 -20.25 11.15
CA PRO A 699 -7.91 -19.63 11.06
C PRO A 699 -7.93 -18.16 10.63
N GLU A 700 -9.00 -17.67 10.00
CA GLU A 700 -9.07 -16.27 9.54
C GLU A 700 -9.47 -15.30 10.65
N LYS A 701 -10.45 -15.70 11.47
CA LYS A 701 -11.00 -14.89 12.57
C LYS A 701 -10.21 -15.02 13.87
N SER A 702 -9.37 -16.05 13.98
CA SER A 702 -8.51 -16.25 15.15
C SER A 702 -7.26 -15.37 15.14
N ARG A 703 -6.89 -14.77 14.01
CA ARG A 703 -5.64 -14.01 13.87
C ARG A 703 -5.60 -12.79 14.78
N ALA A 704 -4.54 -12.67 15.54
CA ALA A 704 -4.24 -11.52 16.38
C ALA A 704 -2.75 -11.17 16.33
N VAL A 705 -2.45 -9.89 16.51
CA VAL A 705 -1.09 -9.41 16.75
C VAL A 705 -0.77 -9.64 18.23
N VAL A 706 0.38 -10.26 18.52
CA VAL A 706 0.85 -10.50 19.88
C VAL A 706 2.18 -9.80 20.09
N LEU A 707 2.26 -9.06 21.19
CA LEU A 707 3.39 -8.27 21.62
C LEU A 707 3.73 -8.70 23.05
N SER A 708 4.95 -9.16 23.30
CA SER A 708 5.39 -9.50 24.66
C SER A 708 6.75 -8.91 24.92
N TYR A 709 6.84 -8.02 25.90
CA TYR A 709 8.13 -7.66 26.45
C TYR A 709 8.74 -8.87 27.17
N ASP A 710 10.06 -9.03 27.06
CA ASP A 710 10.81 -10.05 27.76
C ASP A 710 11.55 -9.41 28.94
N ALA A 711 10.99 -9.56 30.14
CA ALA A 711 11.57 -9.03 31.38
C ALA A 711 12.98 -9.56 31.67
N THR A 712 13.36 -10.70 31.08
CA THR A 712 14.71 -11.28 31.26
C THR A 712 15.77 -10.57 30.41
N VAL A 713 15.37 -9.75 29.44
CA VAL A 713 16.26 -8.95 28.58
C VAL A 713 16.16 -7.48 28.96
N LEU A 714 17.23 -6.96 29.56
CA LEU A 714 17.33 -5.54 29.94
C LEU A 714 16.10 -5.04 30.74
N ALA A 715 15.55 -5.90 31.59
CA ALA A 715 14.37 -5.65 32.43
C ALA A 715 13.10 -5.26 31.62
N GLY A 716 12.95 -5.75 30.39
CA GLY A 716 11.77 -5.46 29.54
C GLY A 716 11.67 -3.98 29.15
N THR A 717 12.79 -3.26 29.13
CA THR A 717 12.83 -1.82 28.80
C THR A 717 12.68 -1.55 27.31
N GLN A 718 12.10 -0.39 26.99
CA GLN A 718 11.84 0.03 25.62
C GLN A 718 13.11 0.62 24.98
N GLY A 719 13.54 0.06 23.85
CA GLY A 719 14.73 0.45 23.10
C GLY A 719 14.39 0.82 21.65
N ALA A 720 15.37 1.35 20.92
CA ALA A 720 15.14 1.84 19.56
C ALA A 720 14.64 0.74 18.59
N ARG A 721 15.12 -0.51 18.72
CA ARG A 721 14.69 -1.59 17.82
C ARG A 721 13.36 -2.17 18.25
N ASN A 722 13.10 -2.36 19.54
CA ASN A 722 11.79 -2.85 19.97
C ASN A 722 10.65 -1.84 19.77
N HIS A 723 10.91 -0.52 19.81
CA HIS A 723 9.95 0.48 19.32
C HIS A 723 9.64 0.30 17.83
N ALA A 724 10.65 0.13 16.98
CA ALA A 724 10.45 -0.11 15.55
C ALA A 724 9.67 -1.41 15.27
N LYS A 725 9.92 -2.47 16.05
CA LYS A 725 9.14 -3.73 15.99
C LYS A 725 7.69 -3.50 16.39
N THR A 726 7.46 -2.76 17.47
CA THR A 726 6.10 -2.44 17.94
C THR A 726 5.34 -1.64 16.88
N ASP A 727 5.91 -0.56 16.37
CA ASP A 727 5.28 0.30 15.36
C ASP A 727 4.93 -0.47 14.09
N ARG A 728 5.81 -1.38 13.66
CA ARG A 728 5.54 -2.26 12.53
C ARG A 728 4.31 -3.15 12.78
N MET A 729 4.23 -3.76 13.95
CA MET A 729 3.11 -4.65 14.30
C MET A 729 1.80 -3.89 14.48
N LEU A 730 1.83 -2.71 15.09
CA LEU A 730 0.65 -1.85 15.24
C LEU A 730 0.13 -1.37 13.88
N GLY A 731 1.03 -1.04 12.94
CA GLY A 731 0.67 -0.75 11.55
C GLY A 731 -0.03 -1.92 10.86
N ILE A 732 0.45 -3.15 11.09
CA ILE A 732 -0.20 -4.37 10.58
C ILE A 732 -1.58 -4.57 11.23
N ALA A 733 -1.67 -4.44 12.55
CA ALA A 733 -2.92 -4.59 13.30
C ALA A 733 -4.00 -3.63 12.77
N LEU A 734 -3.65 -2.36 12.57
CA LEU A 734 -4.58 -1.36 12.07
C LEU A 734 -4.97 -1.60 10.60
N ALA A 735 -4.00 -1.93 9.74
CA ALA A 735 -4.23 -2.15 8.32
C ALA A 735 -5.11 -3.39 8.03
N GLN A 736 -4.94 -4.44 8.83
CA GLN A 736 -5.67 -5.71 8.68
C GLN A 736 -6.84 -5.86 9.67
N LYS A 737 -7.08 -4.86 10.51
CA LYS A 737 -8.09 -4.87 11.58
C LYS A 737 -7.97 -6.09 12.50
N LEU A 738 -6.74 -6.43 12.87
CA LEU A 738 -6.44 -7.55 13.78
C LEU A 738 -6.49 -7.08 15.24
N PRO A 739 -7.10 -7.88 16.15
CA PRO A 739 -6.94 -7.66 17.59
C PRO A 739 -5.48 -7.65 18.02
N VAL A 740 -5.18 -6.94 19.12
CA VAL A 740 -3.84 -6.84 19.68
C VAL A 740 -3.84 -7.38 21.10
N VAL A 741 -2.88 -8.26 21.42
CA VAL A 741 -2.58 -8.68 22.79
C VAL A 741 -1.17 -8.23 23.18
N LEU A 742 -1.08 -7.40 24.21
CA LEU A 742 0.17 -6.90 24.76
C LEU A 742 0.43 -7.52 26.14
N PHE A 743 1.49 -8.30 26.29
CA PHE A 743 2.09 -8.60 27.60
C PHE A 743 3.05 -7.48 27.98
N ALA A 744 2.56 -6.55 28.80
CA ALA A 744 3.28 -5.39 29.28
C ALA A 744 4.01 -5.73 30.59
N GLU A 745 5.33 -5.84 30.52
CA GLU A 745 6.19 -6.02 31.68
C GLU A 745 7.53 -5.33 31.43
N GLY A 746 7.98 -4.50 32.37
CA GLY A 746 9.25 -3.79 32.29
C GLY A 746 9.16 -2.30 32.64
N GLY A 747 10.25 -1.60 32.34
CA GLY A 747 10.44 -0.16 32.59
C GLY A 747 10.41 0.71 31.34
N GLY A 748 10.77 1.99 31.50
CA GLY A 748 10.70 2.99 30.42
C GLY A 748 11.86 2.94 29.42
N GLY A 749 11.96 4.01 28.63
CA GLY A 749 12.94 4.16 27.55
C GLY A 749 14.38 3.93 28.01
N ARG A 750 15.18 3.31 27.15
CA ARG A 750 16.53 2.84 27.46
C ARG A 750 17.59 3.90 27.12
N PRO A 751 18.24 4.55 28.12
CA PRO A 751 19.25 5.58 27.85
C PRO A 751 20.56 5.02 27.28
N GLY A 752 20.75 3.69 27.37
CA GLY A 752 21.97 3.02 26.95
C GLY A 752 22.08 2.74 25.46
N ASP A 753 21.07 3.08 24.65
CA ASP A 753 21.10 2.90 23.20
C ASP A 753 22.00 3.97 22.55
N THR A 754 23.02 3.53 21.82
CA THR A 754 24.11 4.36 21.29
C THR A 754 24.18 4.39 19.77
N ASP A 755 23.50 3.49 19.07
CA ASP A 755 23.61 3.37 17.61
C ASP A 755 22.76 4.40 16.86
N MET A 756 21.80 5.03 17.53
CA MET A 756 20.93 6.05 16.95
C MET A 756 21.23 7.42 17.59
N PRO A 757 21.28 8.52 16.82
CA PRO A 757 21.49 9.87 17.34
C PRO A 757 20.19 10.40 17.98
N VAL A 758 19.74 9.75 19.05
CA VAL A 758 18.50 10.10 19.76
C VAL A 758 18.87 10.90 21.00
N VAL A 759 18.46 12.16 21.04
CA VAL A 759 18.65 13.04 22.21
C VAL A 759 17.60 12.76 23.29
N ALA A 760 16.33 12.78 22.91
CA ALA A 760 15.21 12.62 23.87
C ALA A 760 14.17 11.56 23.47
N GLY A 761 14.14 11.11 22.20
CA GLY A 761 13.20 10.09 21.74
C GLY A 761 11.73 10.50 21.69
N LEU A 762 11.42 11.80 21.87
CA LEU A 762 10.03 12.30 21.93
C LEU A 762 9.26 12.24 20.60
N HIS A 763 9.93 11.90 19.51
CA HIS A 763 9.31 11.68 18.20
C HIS A 763 8.85 10.24 18.00
N VAL A 764 8.98 9.37 19.00
CA VAL A 764 8.54 7.98 18.87
C VAL A 764 7.02 7.90 18.72
N HIS A 765 6.56 7.16 17.73
CA HIS A 765 5.14 7.09 17.39
C HIS A 765 4.37 6.01 18.14
N THR A 766 5.07 5.05 18.76
CA THR A 766 4.47 3.86 19.39
C THR A 766 3.28 4.12 20.28
N PHE A 767 3.36 5.12 21.17
CA PHE A 767 2.27 5.44 22.09
C PHE A 767 1.03 5.96 21.33
N ALA A 768 1.24 6.86 20.36
CA ALA A 768 0.16 7.37 19.53
C ALA A 768 -0.42 6.28 18.61
N SER A 769 0.43 5.44 18.02
CA SER A 769 0.02 4.31 17.18
C SER A 769 -0.77 3.27 17.95
N TYR A 770 -0.39 2.97 19.20
CA TYR A 770 -1.12 2.03 20.05
C TYR A 770 -2.46 2.62 20.49
N ALA A 771 -2.48 3.89 20.93
CA ALA A 771 -3.70 4.58 21.31
C ALA A 771 -4.70 4.71 20.14
N ALA A 772 -4.21 4.87 18.91
CA ALA A 772 -5.04 4.95 17.70
C ALA A 772 -5.78 3.64 17.37
N LEU A 773 -5.44 2.52 18.03
CA LEU A 773 -6.20 1.28 17.92
C LEU A 773 -7.53 1.31 18.69
N SER A 774 -7.68 2.23 19.64
CA SER A 774 -8.89 2.37 20.46
C SER A 774 -10.14 2.51 19.57
N GLY A 775 -11.11 1.62 19.79
CA GLY A 775 -12.35 1.54 19.02
C GLY A 775 -12.21 1.13 17.55
N GLN A 776 -11.00 0.76 17.11
CA GLN A 776 -10.71 0.25 15.77
C GLN A 776 -10.56 -1.27 15.73
N VAL A 777 -9.92 -1.84 16.74
CA VAL A 777 -9.71 -3.29 16.94
C VAL A 777 -9.76 -3.59 18.45
N PRO A 778 -10.13 -4.81 18.88
CA PRO A 778 -10.03 -5.18 20.28
C PRO A 778 -8.57 -5.16 20.76
N VAL A 779 -8.31 -4.45 21.85
CA VAL A 779 -6.96 -4.34 22.44
C VAL A 779 -6.92 -4.89 23.86
N VAL A 780 -6.12 -5.94 24.07
CA VAL A 780 -5.93 -6.61 25.37
C VAL A 780 -4.55 -6.28 25.92
N GLY A 781 -4.51 -5.68 27.10
CA GLY A 781 -3.29 -5.48 27.88
C GLY A 781 -3.20 -6.49 29.01
N ILE A 782 -2.06 -7.17 29.14
CA ILE A 782 -1.77 -8.14 30.19
C ILE A 782 -0.58 -7.64 31.01
N ALA A 783 -0.72 -7.56 32.32
CA ALA A 783 0.36 -7.20 33.23
C ALA A 783 0.65 -8.33 34.23
N ALA A 784 1.85 -8.90 34.12
CA ALA A 784 2.45 -9.78 35.11
C ALA A 784 3.72 -9.11 35.64
N GLY A 785 3.94 -9.17 36.95
CA GLY A 785 5.10 -8.52 37.56
C GLY A 785 5.04 -6.98 37.51
N ARG A 786 6.09 -6.34 37.02
CA ARG A 786 6.28 -4.88 37.14
C ARG A 786 6.05 -4.20 35.80
N CYS A 787 5.10 -3.29 35.71
CA CYS A 787 4.76 -2.56 34.49
C CYS A 787 4.83 -1.04 34.77
N PHE A 788 5.92 -0.41 34.34
CA PHE A 788 6.18 1.00 34.61
C PHE A 788 6.42 1.84 33.36
N ALA A 789 6.28 3.16 33.51
CA ALA A 789 6.63 4.15 32.50
C ALA A 789 5.90 3.90 31.16
N GLY A 790 6.64 3.78 30.05
CA GLY A 790 6.03 3.58 28.74
C GLY A 790 5.25 2.27 28.60
N ASN A 791 5.64 1.20 29.31
CA ASN A 791 4.87 -0.04 29.31
C ASN A 791 3.50 0.16 29.99
N ALA A 792 3.46 0.94 31.08
CA ALA A 792 2.21 1.31 31.75
C ALA A 792 1.34 2.23 30.88
N ALA A 793 1.96 3.13 30.11
CA ALA A 793 1.25 3.98 29.16
C ALA A 793 0.56 3.17 28.05
N LEU A 794 1.27 2.18 27.46
CA LEU A 794 0.67 1.26 26.48
C LEU A 794 -0.45 0.43 27.10
N LEU A 795 -0.22 -0.14 28.29
CA LEU A 795 -1.21 -0.93 29.00
C LEU A 795 -2.50 -0.13 29.24
N GLY A 796 -2.38 1.11 29.72
CA GLY A 796 -3.52 2.00 30.01
C GLY A 796 -4.32 2.45 28.78
N CYS A 797 -3.79 2.26 27.57
CA CYS A 797 -4.51 2.51 26.32
C CYS A 797 -5.28 1.28 25.79
N SER A 798 -5.31 0.17 26.54
CA SER A 798 -6.00 -1.06 26.13
C SER A 798 -7.51 -1.00 26.44
N ASP A 799 -8.32 -1.73 25.67
CA ASP A 799 -9.75 -1.87 25.94
C ASP A 799 -10.02 -2.64 27.24
N VAL A 800 -9.15 -3.62 27.54
CA VAL A 800 -9.16 -4.39 28.77
C VAL A 800 -7.74 -4.55 29.32
N VAL A 801 -7.59 -4.35 30.62
CA VAL A 801 -6.38 -4.64 31.39
C VAL A 801 -6.62 -5.86 32.26
N ILE A 802 -5.90 -6.93 31.94
CA ILE A 802 -5.86 -8.18 32.69
C ILE A 802 -4.57 -8.19 33.49
N ALA A 803 -4.65 -8.37 34.80
CA ALA A 803 -3.47 -8.28 35.64
C ALA A 803 -3.46 -9.37 36.71
N THR A 804 -2.26 -9.85 37.04
CA THR A 804 -2.06 -10.81 38.14
C THR A 804 -2.11 -10.11 39.49
N ARG A 805 -2.43 -10.83 40.56
CA ARG A 805 -2.38 -10.28 41.93
C ARG A 805 -1.00 -9.76 42.33
N ALA A 806 0.06 -10.37 41.81
CA ALA A 806 1.43 -9.95 42.08
C ALA A 806 1.87 -8.69 41.30
N SER A 807 1.03 -8.18 40.39
CA SER A 807 1.39 -7.08 39.51
C SER A 807 1.49 -5.71 40.21
N ASN A 808 2.35 -4.86 39.66
CA ASN A 808 2.53 -3.46 40.06
C ASN A 808 2.55 -2.60 38.79
N ILE A 809 1.63 -1.65 38.68
CA ILE A 809 1.41 -0.85 37.47
C ILE A 809 1.55 0.63 37.83
N GLY A 810 2.43 1.38 37.16
CA GLY A 810 2.58 2.81 37.47
C GLY A 810 3.26 3.64 36.39
N MET A 811 2.78 4.86 36.18
CA MET A 811 3.40 5.80 35.23
C MET A 811 4.85 6.15 35.63
N GLY A 812 5.17 6.12 36.93
CA GLY A 812 6.52 6.29 37.46
C GLY A 812 7.10 4.99 38.00
N GLY A 813 8.23 4.51 37.47
CA GLY A 813 9.01 3.45 38.12
C GLY A 813 9.91 4.02 39.23
N PRO A 814 10.54 3.17 40.07
CA PRO A 814 11.40 3.61 41.18
C PRO A 814 12.44 4.66 40.79
N ALA A 815 13.14 4.42 39.67
CA ALA A 815 14.17 5.33 39.17
C ALA A 815 13.63 6.71 38.76
N MET A 816 12.41 6.79 38.23
CA MET A 816 11.81 8.08 37.85
C MET A 816 11.32 8.86 39.07
N ILE A 817 10.80 8.17 40.09
CA ILE A 817 10.37 8.79 41.35
C ILE A 817 11.58 9.34 42.11
N GLU A 818 12.66 8.55 42.18
CA GLU A 818 13.92 8.97 42.78
C GLU A 818 14.56 10.13 42.01
N GLY A 819 14.61 10.04 40.67
CA GLY A 819 15.11 11.12 39.82
C GLY A 819 14.30 12.42 39.92
N GLY A 820 13.01 12.33 40.27
CA GLY A 820 12.15 13.48 40.56
C GLY A 820 12.28 14.04 41.99
N GLY A 821 13.14 13.46 42.83
CA GLY A 821 13.34 13.89 44.22
C GLY A 821 12.19 13.54 45.17
N LEU A 822 11.35 12.57 44.80
CA LEU A 822 10.15 12.20 45.56
C LEU A 822 10.39 11.07 46.59
N GLY A 823 11.64 10.63 46.74
CA GLY A 823 12.05 9.56 47.64
C GLY A 823 12.35 8.25 46.90
N VAL A 824 12.74 7.23 47.67
CA VAL A 824 13.12 5.90 47.17
C VAL A 824 12.08 4.88 47.59
N PHE A 825 11.51 4.17 46.61
CA PHE A 825 10.45 3.19 46.83
C PHE A 825 10.82 1.85 46.21
N LYS A 826 10.40 0.77 46.87
CA LYS A 826 10.43 -0.55 46.25
C LYS A 826 9.37 -0.62 45.14
N PRO A 827 9.61 -1.38 44.05
CA PRO A 827 8.61 -1.60 43.01
C PRO A 827 7.23 -2.02 43.53
N GLU A 828 7.19 -2.84 44.58
CA GLU A 828 5.97 -3.38 45.19
C GLU A 828 5.15 -2.33 45.95
N GLN A 829 5.70 -1.13 46.15
CA GLN A 829 5.00 0.01 46.76
C GLN A 829 4.34 0.90 45.71
N ILE A 830 4.59 0.66 44.42
CA ILE A 830 4.18 1.53 43.32
C ILE A 830 3.05 0.85 42.54
N GLY A 831 1.85 1.40 42.69
CA GLY A 831 0.64 0.89 42.05
C GLY A 831 0.38 -0.61 42.22
N PRO A 832 0.28 -1.12 43.47
CA PRO A 832 -0.08 -2.51 43.71
C PRO A 832 -1.42 -2.87 43.05
N SER A 833 -1.54 -4.09 42.52
CA SER A 833 -2.75 -4.59 41.84
C SER A 833 -4.06 -4.30 42.58
N ARG A 834 -4.10 -4.43 43.91
CA ARG A 834 -5.29 -4.13 44.73
C ARG A 834 -5.77 -2.68 44.60
N VAL A 835 -4.84 -1.73 44.46
CA VAL A 835 -5.14 -0.30 44.29
C VAL A 835 -5.64 -0.06 42.86
N GLN A 836 -4.96 -0.66 41.89
CA GLN A 836 -5.29 -0.52 40.47
C GLN A 836 -6.60 -1.23 40.09
N HIS A 837 -7.00 -2.25 40.84
CA HIS A 837 -8.31 -2.88 40.71
C HIS A 837 -9.42 -2.04 41.34
N ALA A 838 -9.14 -1.40 42.49
CA ALA A 838 -10.10 -0.55 43.18
C ALA A 838 -10.39 0.77 42.46
N ASN A 839 -9.42 1.31 41.70
CA ASN A 839 -9.57 2.57 40.97
C ASN A 839 -9.95 2.38 39.48
N GLY A 840 -10.21 1.15 39.03
CA GLY A 840 -10.71 0.85 37.70
C GLY A 840 -9.65 0.69 36.59
N VAL A 841 -8.35 0.77 36.91
CA VAL A 841 -7.26 0.51 35.95
C VAL A 841 -7.22 -0.96 35.54
N ILE A 842 -7.44 -1.89 36.47
CA ILE A 842 -7.51 -3.33 36.17
C ILE A 842 -8.97 -3.74 35.98
N ASP A 843 -9.29 -4.21 34.78
CA ASP A 843 -10.61 -4.75 34.46
C ASP A 843 -10.79 -6.18 34.98
N VAL A 844 -9.77 -7.02 34.83
CA VAL A 844 -9.80 -8.44 35.25
C VAL A 844 -8.57 -8.75 36.10
N LEU A 845 -8.79 -9.02 37.38
CA LEU A 845 -7.74 -9.42 38.31
C LEU A 845 -7.72 -10.94 38.45
N VAL A 846 -6.59 -11.57 38.12
CA VAL A 846 -6.39 -13.03 38.15
C VAL A 846 -5.25 -13.40 39.10
N GLU A 847 -5.14 -14.68 39.44
CA GLU A 847 -4.09 -15.16 40.34
C GLU A 847 -2.70 -15.16 39.67
N ASP A 848 -2.62 -15.67 38.43
CA ASP A 848 -1.35 -15.94 37.74
C ASP A 848 -1.42 -15.66 36.22
N GLU A 849 -0.28 -15.81 35.54
CA GLU A 849 -0.15 -15.60 34.09
C GLU A 849 -1.02 -16.56 33.28
N ALA A 850 -1.20 -17.81 33.74
CA ALA A 850 -2.07 -18.78 33.08
C ALA A 850 -3.54 -18.32 33.10
N GLY A 851 -3.99 -17.81 34.24
CA GLY A 851 -5.30 -17.19 34.38
C GLY A 851 -5.44 -15.96 33.49
N ALA A 852 -4.37 -15.18 33.31
CA ALA A 852 -4.38 -14.00 32.45
C ALA A 852 -4.55 -14.37 30.97
N VAL A 853 -3.83 -15.40 30.50
CA VAL A 853 -3.96 -15.94 29.13
C VAL A 853 -5.38 -16.46 28.88
N ARG A 854 -5.92 -17.28 29.79
CA ARG A 854 -7.32 -17.77 29.67
C ARG A 854 -8.34 -16.64 29.65
N ALA A 855 -8.14 -15.61 30.47
CA ALA A 855 -9.01 -14.43 30.46
C ALA A 855 -8.91 -13.64 29.15
N ALA A 856 -7.70 -13.54 28.56
CA ALA A 856 -7.49 -12.89 27.26
C ALA A 856 -8.16 -13.65 26.12
N GLN A 857 -8.01 -14.98 26.09
CA GLN A 857 -8.70 -15.87 25.14
C GLN A 857 -10.22 -15.73 25.26
N HIS A 858 -10.74 -15.76 26.49
CA HIS A 858 -12.17 -15.61 26.75
C HIS A 858 -12.69 -14.23 26.30
N TYR A 859 -11.97 -13.16 26.65
CA TYR A 859 -12.31 -11.80 26.21
C TYR A 859 -12.33 -11.66 24.68
N LEU A 860 -11.28 -12.12 24.00
CA LEU A 860 -11.21 -12.02 22.54
C LEU A 860 -12.32 -12.82 21.84
N SER A 861 -12.75 -13.93 22.42
CA SER A 861 -13.82 -14.76 21.85
C SER A 861 -15.09 -13.97 21.53
N PHE A 862 -15.44 -12.96 22.36
CA PHE A 862 -16.66 -12.18 22.16
C PHE A 862 -16.61 -11.30 20.91
N PHE A 863 -15.42 -11.04 20.38
CA PHE A 863 -15.19 -10.22 19.19
C PHE A 863 -14.91 -11.07 17.93
N GLN A 864 -14.82 -12.39 18.08
CA GLN A 864 -14.54 -13.33 16.98
C GLN A 864 -15.82 -13.94 16.37
N GLY A 865 -16.97 -13.72 17.01
CA GLY A 865 -18.29 -14.04 16.47
C GLY A 865 -19.11 -14.98 17.35
N ARG A 866 -20.09 -15.65 16.74
CA ARG A 866 -21.01 -16.59 17.40
C ARG A 866 -20.34 -17.96 17.59
N VAL A 867 -20.57 -18.61 18.73
CA VAL A 867 -20.21 -20.03 18.94
C VAL A 867 -21.40 -20.94 18.65
N ALA A 868 -21.13 -22.11 18.06
CA ALA A 868 -22.18 -23.05 17.67
C ALA A 868 -22.70 -23.88 18.86
N GLN A 869 -21.80 -24.26 19.77
CA GLN A 869 -22.12 -25.05 20.94
C GLN A 869 -22.30 -24.14 22.16
N TRP A 870 -23.42 -24.32 22.84
CA TRP A 870 -23.76 -23.58 24.06
C TRP A 870 -24.78 -24.35 24.88
N ALA A 871 -24.80 -24.11 26.19
CA ALA A 871 -25.80 -24.63 27.11
C ALA A 871 -26.43 -23.47 27.89
N ALA A 872 -27.73 -23.56 28.15
CA ALA A 872 -28.47 -22.58 28.93
C ALA A 872 -28.70 -23.12 30.35
N PRO A 873 -28.55 -22.29 31.40
CA PRO A 873 -28.96 -22.65 32.76
C PRO A 873 -30.47 -22.93 32.86
N ASP A 874 -30.93 -23.55 33.95
CA ASP A 874 -32.36 -23.69 34.22
C ASP A 874 -33.01 -22.31 34.44
N GLN A 875 -33.75 -21.84 33.43
CA GLN A 875 -34.36 -20.52 33.43
C GLN A 875 -35.41 -20.33 34.53
N ARG A 876 -35.97 -21.41 35.09
CA ARG A 876 -36.93 -21.33 36.21
C ARG A 876 -36.31 -20.74 37.46
N LEU A 877 -34.99 -20.84 37.62
CA LEU A 877 -34.26 -20.27 38.76
C LEU A 877 -34.30 -18.74 38.77
N LEU A 878 -34.54 -18.09 37.63
CA LEU A 878 -34.70 -16.63 37.55
C LEU A 878 -35.89 -16.12 38.37
N ARG A 879 -36.95 -16.94 38.55
CA ARG A 879 -38.17 -16.57 39.28
C ARG A 879 -37.95 -16.26 40.76
N VAL A 880 -36.85 -16.76 41.34
CA VAL A 880 -36.55 -16.60 42.78
C VAL A 880 -35.37 -15.66 43.05
N VAL A 881 -34.77 -15.07 42.00
CA VAL A 881 -33.61 -14.18 42.15
C VAL A 881 -33.98 -12.88 42.88
N VAL A 882 -35.11 -12.27 42.52
CA VAL A 882 -35.62 -11.06 43.17
C VAL A 882 -36.54 -11.47 44.33
N PRO A 883 -36.24 -11.10 45.58
CA PRO A 883 -37.14 -11.37 46.69
C PRO A 883 -38.46 -10.60 46.57
N GLU A 884 -39.59 -11.24 46.90
CA GLU A 884 -40.91 -10.59 46.92
C GLU A 884 -40.96 -9.37 47.87
N ASN A 885 -40.21 -9.41 48.97
CA ASN A 885 -40.06 -8.24 49.83
C ASN A 885 -39.19 -7.19 49.12
N ARG A 886 -39.85 -6.13 48.62
CA ARG A 886 -39.22 -5.00 47.90
C ARG A 886 -38.07 -4.30 48.63
N LEU A 887 -37.95 -4.45 49.95
CA LEU A 887 -36.87 -3.87 50.76
C LEU A 887 -35.65 -4.78 50.89
N ARG A 888 -35.77 -6.07 50.56
CA ARG A 888 -34.68 -7.04 50.68
C ARG A 888 -33.72 -6.93 49.49
N VAL A 889 -32.45 -6.71 49.77
CA VAL A 889 -31.39 -6.69 48.75
C VAL A 889 -31.05 -8.10 48.28
N TYR A 890 -30.49 -8.22 47.07
CA TYR A 890 -30.04 -9.46 46.45
C TYR A 890 -28.86 -9.15 45.51
N ASP A 891 -28.19 -10.19 45.02
CA ASP A 891 -27.05 -10.03 44.11
C ASP A 891 -27.52 -10.16 42.65
N THR A 892 -27.43 -9.07 41.87
CA THR A 892 -27.84 -9.08 40.46
C THR A 892 -26.95 -9.94 39.57
N ARG A 893 -25.78 -10.37 40.06
CA ARG A 893 -24.96 -11.38 39.35
C ARG A 893 -25.66 -12.74 39.23
N ALA A 894 -26.57 -13.08 40.14
CA ALA A 894 -27.39 -14.27 40.02
C ALA A 894 -28.34 -14.18 38.80
N ALA A 895 -28.91 -13.00 38.53
CA ALA A 895 -29.70 -12.76 37.33
C ALA A 895 -28.83 -12.84 36.06
N LEU A 896 -27.66 -12.18 36.06
CA LEU A 896 -26.71 -12.24 34.95
C LEU A 896 -26.34 -13.70 34.60
N ALA A 897 -25.93 -14.49 35.60
CA ALA A 897 -25.53 -15.87 35.41
C ALA A 897 -26.69 -16.77 34.93
N GLY A 898 -27.92 -16.54 35.40
CA GLY A 898 -29.09 -17.31 34.97
C GLY A 898 -29.54 -17.02 33.54
N LEU A 899 -29.21 -15.84 32.99
CA LEU A 899 -29.64 -15.42 31.65
C LEU A 899 -28.72 -15.88 30.53
N VAL A 900 -27.42 -16.01 30.79
CA VAL A 900 -26.40 -16.21 29.76
C VAL A 900 -25.97 -17.67 29.61
N ASP A 901 -25.28 -17.98 28.53
CA ASP A 901 -24.76 -19.32 28.27
C ASP A 901 -23.79 -19.73 29.39
N GLU A 902 -23.86 -20.99 29.82
CA GLU A 902 -22.98 -21.52 30.86
C GLU A 902 -21.51 -21.33 30.48
N GLY A 903 -20.71 -20.82 31.42
CA GLY A 903 -19.28 -20.54 31.21
C GLY A 903 -18.96 -19.26 30.41
N SER A 904 -19.95 -18.57 29.84
CA SER A 904 -19.70 -17.38 29.00
C SER A 904 -19.57 -16.07 29.77
N LEU A 905 -19.92 -16.01 31.06
CA LEU A 905 -19.96 -14.75 31.81
C LEU A 905 -18.54 -14.28 32.19
N LEU A 906 -18.12 -13.13 31.66
CA LEU A 906 -16.87 -12.44 32.01
C LEU A 906 -17.17 -11.07 32.63
N LEU A 907 -17.09 -10.98 33.96
CA LEU A 907 -17.26 -9.72 34.69
C LEU A 907 -16.04 -8.80 34.49
N LEU A 908 -16.30 -7.52 34.23
CA LEU A 908 -15.27 -6.50 34.06
C LEU A 908 -15.33 -5.45 35.18
N ARG A 909 -14.17 -4.93 35.58
CA ARG A 909 -13.96 -3.88 36.60
C ARG A 909 -14.74 -4.15 37.88
N THR A 910 -14.60 -5.34 38.44
CA THR A 910 -15.33 -5.74 39.66
C THR A 910 -14.92 -4.95 40.91
N GLY A 911 -13.74 -4.30 40.90
CA GLY A 911 -13.23 -3.49 42.01
C GLY A 911 -13.64 -2.02 41.98
N PHE A 912 -14.21 -1.53 40.86
CA PHE A 912 -14.54 -0.12 40.65
C PHE A 912 -16.01 0.06 40.23
N GLY A 913 -16.61 1.21 40.58
CA GLY A 913 -17.99 1.55 40.20
C GLY A 913 -19.01 0.49 40.62
N ALA A 914 -19.02 0.11 41.89
CA ALA A 914 -19.79 -1.03 42.40
C ALA A 914 -21.31 -0.93 42.19
N GLY A 915 -21.84 0.28 41.94
CA GLY A 915 -23.26 0.52 41.65
C GLY A 915 -23.76 -0.10 40.34
N ILE A 916 -22.86 -0.40 39.38
CA ILE A 916 -23.19 -1.08 38.13
C ILE A 916 -22.22 -2.25 37.90
N HIS A 917 -22.77 -3.45 37.69
CA HIS A 917 -22.03 -4.58 37.15
C HIS A 917 -21.96 -4.47 35.63
N THR A 918 -20.77 -4.70 35.07
CA THR A 918 -20.50 -4.74 33.63
C THR A 918 -19.91 -6.10 33.28
N ALA A 919 -20.38 -6.73 32.22
CA ALA A 919 -19.90 -8.05 31.82
C ALA A 919 -20.02 -8.29 30.31
N LEU A 920 -19.11 -9.06 29.74
CA LEU A 920 -19.31 -9.67 28.43
C LEU A 920 -19.84 -11.09 28.61
N ALA A 921 -20.76 -11.52 27.76
CA ALA A 921 -21.34 -12.86 27.82
C ALA A 921 -21.93 -13.30 26.49
N ARG A 922 -22.58 -14.48 26.48
CA ARG A 922 -23.31 -14.98 25.31
C ARG A 922 -24.76 -15.35 25.62
N ILE A 923 -25.63 -15.17 24.63
CA ILE A 923 -26.98 -15.69 24.63
C ILE A 923 -27.18 -16.48 23.33
N GLU A 924 -27.35 -17.78 23.44
CA GLU A 924 -27.43 -18.74 22.31
C GLU A 924 -26.22 -18.63 21.38
N GLY A 925 -25.04 -18.52 21.98
CA GLY A 925 -23.75 -18.36 21.33
C GLY A 925 -23.44 -16.94 20.85
N ARG A 926 -24.40 -16.01 20.86
CA ARG A 926 -24.22 -14.63 20.35
C ARG A 926 -23.60 -13.74 21.43
N PRO A 927 -22.51 -13.01 21.15
CA PRO A 927 -21.87 -12.16 22.15
C PRO A 927 -22.72 -10.92 22.46
N VAL A 928 -22.80 -10.56 23.74
CA VAL A 928 -23.54 -9.41 24.26
C VAL A 928 -22.75 -8.73 25.39
N GLY A 929 -22.93 -7.41 25.54
CA GLY A 929 -22.54 -6.67 26.73
C GLY A 929 -23.70 -6.59 27.72
N LEU A 930 -23.42 -6.75 29.00
CA LEU A 930 -24.39 -6.71 30.09
C LEU A 930 -24.11 -5.55 31.04
N LEU A 931 -25.16 -4.82 31.39
CA LEU A 931 -25.19 -3.82 32.47
C LEU A 931 -26.20 -4.30 33.51
N ALA A 932 -25.87 -4.22 34.80
CA ALA A 932 -26.85 -4.47 35.86
C ALA A 932 -26.64 -3.51 37.04
N SER A 933 -27.69 -2.80 37.45
CA SER A 933 -27.65 -2.03 38.70
C SER A 933 -27.45 -2.98 39.89
N ASN A 934 -26.68 -2.55 40.89
CA ASN A 934 -26.34 -3.39 42.04
C ASN A 934 -27.07 -2.89 43.31
N PRO A 935 -28.17 -3.55 43.74
CA PRO A 935 -28.89 -3.13 44.93
C PRO A 935 -28.13 -3.34 46.24
N LEU A 936 -27.02 -4.11 46.25
CA LEU A 936 -26.12 -4.21 47.41
C LEU A 936 -25.28 -2.94 47.60
N HIS A 937 -25.17 -2.09 46.57
CA HIS A 937 -24.49 -0.81 46.63
C HIS A 937 -25.50 0.32 46.64
N LEU A 938 -25.60 1.04 47.76
CA LEU A 938 -26.46 2.22 47.89
C LEU A 938 -27.93 1.96 47.51
N GLY A 939 -28.42 0.73 47.70
CA GLY A 939 -29.78 0.31 47.32
C GLY A 939 -30.05 0.31 45.81
N GLY A 940 -29.01 0.36 44.98
CA GLY A 940 -29.07 0.38 43.52
C GLY A 940 -28.80 1.76 42.91
N ALA A 941 -28.53 2.77 43.73
CA ALA A 941 -28.30 4.13 43.25
C ALA A 941 -27.01 4.21 42.41
N ILE A 942 -27.05 5.01 41.34
CA ILE A 942 -25.91 5.20 40.44
C ILE A 942 -25.11 6.42 40.89
N ASP A 943 -23.89 6.20 41.38
CA ASP A 943 -22.91 7.23 41.74
C ASP A 943 -21.95 7.56 40.59
N ALA A 944 -21.04 8.51 40.80
CA ALA A 944 -20.12 9.00 39.78
C ALA A 944 -19.27 7.87 39.17
N ASP A 945 -18.66 7.03 40.00
CA ASP A 945 -17.81 5.93 39.56
C ASP A 945 -18.61 4.88 38.77
N ALA A 946 -19.83 4.53 39.22
CA ALA A 946 -20.69 3.61 38.48
C ALA A 946 -21.14 4.22 37.14
N ALA A 947 -21.46 5.51 37.10
CA ALA A 947 -21.82 6.21 35.86
C ALA A 947 -20.66 6.20 34.86
N ASP A 948 -19.43 6.46 35.32
CA ASP A 948 -18.26 6.45 34.46
C ASP A 948 -17.94 5.06 33.92
N LYS A 949 -18.01 4.04 34.78
CA LYS A 949 -17.85 2.64 34.40
C LYS A 949 -18.91 2.22 33.38
N GLY A 950 -20.18 2.56 33.63
CA GLY A 950 -21.29 2.25 32.73
C GLY A 950 -21.11 2.91 31.36
N ALA A 951 -20.75 4.20 31.34
CA ALA A 951 -20.49 4.94 30.11
C ALA A 951 -19.34 4.32 29.30
N ARG A 952 -18.20 4.04 29.93
CA ARG A 952 -17.09 3.40 29.21
C ARG A 952 -17.46 2.02 28.67
N PHE A 953 -18.20 1.21 29.44
CA PHE A 953 -18.63 -0.10 28.98
C PHE A 953 -19.61 -0.03 27.79
N MET A 954 -20.50 0.97 27.79
CA MET A 954 -21.34 1.28 26.64
C MET A 954 -20.49 1.65 25.42
N GLN A 955 -19.46 2.49 25.57
CA GLN A 955 -18.54 2.83 24.46
C GLN A 955 -17.82 1.59 23.93
N LEU A 956 -17.33 0.71 24.79
CA LEU A 956 -16.68 -0.54 24.39
C LEU A 956 -17.60 -1.40 23.52
N CYS A 957 -18.82 -1.64 23.98
CA CYS A 957 -19.80 -2.42 23.24
C CYS A 957 -20.17 -1.75 21.91
N ASN A 958 -20.37 -0.43 21.93
CA ASN A 958 -20.69 0.38 20.77
C ASN A 958 -19.58 0.36 19.70
N ALA A 959 -18.34 0.46 20.16
CA ALA A 959 -17.15 0.51 19.31
C ALA A 959 -16.85 -0.82 18.63
N HIS A 960 -17.26 -1.94 19.23
CA HIS A 960 -17.03 -3.28 18.67
C HIS A 960 -18.31 -3.99 18.20
N GLY A 961 -19.44 -3.28 18.19
CA GLY A 961 -20.69 -3.78 17.63
C GLY A 961 -21.41 -4.83 18.48
N LEU A 962 -21.17 -4.85 19.80
CA LEU A 962 -21.83 -5.76 20.72
C LEU A 962 -23.18 -5.19 21.20
N PRO A 963 -24.30 -5.91 21.01
CA PRO A 963 -25.59 -5.56 21.61
C PRO A 963 -25.51 -5.45 23.13
N LEU A 964 -26.30 -4.54 23.70
CA LEU A 964 -26.36 -4.30 25.15
C LEU A 964 -27.63 -4.89 25.75
N VAL A 965 -27.50 -5.55 26.90
CA VAL A 965 -28.59 -5.96 27.77
C VAL A 965 -28.46 -5.24 29.10
N SER A 966 -29.49 -4.54 29.52
CA SER A 966 -29.51 -3.74 30.73
C SER A 966 -30.52 -4.28 31.74
N LEU A 967 -30.03 -4.73 32.89
CA LEU A 967 -30.84 -5.20 34.02
C LEU A 967 -31.00 -4.06 35.04
N VAL A 968 -32.21 -3.56 35.20
CA VAL A 968 -32.47 -2.32 35.93
C VAL A 968 -33.08 -2.62 37.31
N ASP A 969 -32.39 -2.19 38.36
CA ASP A 969 -32.91 -2.14 39.73
C ASP A 969 -32.26 -0.95 40.45
N THR A 970 -32.71 0.26 40.09
CA THR A 970 -32.14 1.51 40.58
C THR A 970 -33.23 2.46 41.09
N PRO A 971 -33.02 3.10 42.25
CA PRO A 971 -33.88 4.18 42.72
C PRO A 971 -33.57 5.53 42.05
N GLY A 972 -32.61 5.59 41.12
CA GLY A 972 -32.15 6.80 40.46
C GLY A 972 -30.65 7.03 40.66
N PHE A 973 -30.18 8.23 40.32
CA PHE A 973 -28.83 8.65 40.67
C PHE A 973 -28.71 8.87 42.18
N MET A 974 -27.50 8.69 42.70
CA MET A 974 -27.18 9.12 44.06
C MET A 974 -27.31 10.65 44.14
N VAL A 975 -27.90 11.15 45.23
CA VAL A 975 -28.17 12.57 45.47
C VAL A 975 -27.66 13.00 46.85
N GLY A 976 -27.25 14.25 46.98
CA GLY A 976 -26.84 14.85 48.25
C GLY A 976 -25.58 15.68 48.13
N PRO A 977 -25.35 16.66 49.01
CA PRO A 977 -24.27 17.63 48.85
C PRO A 977 -22.87 16.99 48.78
N GLY A 978 -22.67 15.87 49.47
CA GLY A 978 -21.40 15.13 49.43
C GLY A 978 -21.10 14.49 48.08
N VAL A 979 -22.10 13.93 47.40
CA VAL A 979 -21.90 13.33 46.06
C VAL A 979 -21.78 14.43 45.00
N GLU A 980 -22.48 15.55 45.13
CA GLU A 980 -22.34 16.67 44.19
C GLU A 980 -20.91 17.23 44.15
N ALA A 981 -20.20 17.18 45.28
CA ALA A 981 -18.79 17.60 45.36
C ALA A 981 -17.84 16.72 44.53
N THR A 982 -18.25 15.51 44.12
CA THR A 982 -17.47 14.62 43.24
C THR A 982 -17.75 14.88 41.76
N ALA A 983 -18.36 16.02 41.42
CA ALA A 983 -18.83 16.35 40.08
C ALA A 983 -19.89 15.38 39.52
N GLN A 984 -20.75 14.84 40.39
CA GLN A 984 -21.81 13.89 40.06
C GLN A 984 -22.55 14.25 38.78
N VAL A 985 -22.99 15.51 38.64
CA VAL A 985 -23.68 16.03 37.43
C VAL A 985 -22.94 15.68 36.14
N ARG A 986 -21.62 15.87 36.07
CA ARG A 986 -20.82 15.58 34.87
C ARG A 986 -20.77 14.09 34.58
N HIS A 987 -20.54 13.27 35.61
CA HIS A 987 -20.38 11.82 35.48
C HIS A 987 -21.69 11.14 35.06
N VAL A 988 -22.83 11.51 35.68
CA VAL A 988 -24.13 10.98 35.28
C VAL A 988 -24.60 11.50 33.92
N SER A 989 -24.24 12.74 33.55
CA SER A 989 -24.52 13.26 32.20
C SER A 989 -23.72 12.53 31.12
N ARG A 990 -22.49 12.09 31.41
CA ARG A 990 -21.67 11.28 30.48
C ARG A 990 -22.36 9.95 30.15
N LEU A 991 -23.05 9.33 31.10
CA LEU A 991 -23.85 8.13 30.86
C LEU A 991 -24.95 8.39 29.81
N PHE A 992 -25.68 9.51 29.92
CA PHE A 992 -26.71 9.87 28.93
C PHE A 992 -26.16 10.21 27.55
N VAL A 993 -25.10 11.02 27.47
CA VAL A 993 -24.48 11.40 26.19
C VAL A 993 -23.96 10.15 25.45
N THR A 994 -23.37 9.22 26.20
CA THR A 994 -22.91 7.95 25.66
C THR A 994 -24.06 7.08 25.19
N ALA A 995 -25.10 6.92 26.03
CA ALA A 995 -26.31 6.18 25.69
C ALA A 995 -26.99 6.68 24.41
N ALA A 996 -27.11 8.00 24.25
CA ALA A 996 -27.69 8.62 23.06
C ALA A 996 -26.86 8.42 21.78
N SER A 997 -25.58 8.06 21.93
CA SER A 997 -24.64 7.80 20.81
C SER A 997 -24.50 6.32 20.48
N LEU A 998 -25.31 5.45 21.11
CA LEU A 998 -25.32 4.02 20.84
C LEU A 998 -25.90 3.72 19.46
N ARG A 999 -25.20 2.86 18.73
CA ARG A 999 -25.61 2.30 17.43
C ARG A 999 -26.02 0.83 17.53
N VAL A 1000 -25.59 0.20 18.62
CA VAL A 1000 -25.87 -1.19 18.95
C VAL A 1000 -27.24 -1.24 19.62
N PRO A 1001 -28.04 -2.26 19.35
CA PRO A 1001 -29.33 -2.38 20.01
C PRO A 1001 -29.15 -2.57 21.52
N CYS A 1002 -29.98 -1.87 22.29
CA CYS A 1002 -30.10 -2.03 23.73
C CYS A 1002 -31.41 -2.76 24.03
N PHE A 1003 -31.37 -3.70 24.96
CA PHE A 1003 -32.53 -4.44 25.47
C PHE A 1003 -32.59 -4.25 26.99
N SER A 1004 -33.73 -3.82 27.52
CA SER A 1004 -33.85 -3.50 28.94
C SER A 1004 -34.82 -4.41 29.66
N VAL A 1005 -34.43 -4.89 30.84
CA VAL A 1005 -35.23 -5.72 31.73
C VAL A 1005 -35.22 -5.09 33.12
N VAL A 1006 -36.36 -4.58 33.56
CA VAL A 1006 -36.50 -4.01 34.89
C VAL A 1006 -36.80 -5.13 35.88
N LEU A 1007 -35.85 -5.40 36.78
CA LEU A 1007 -35.94 -6.48 37.76
C LEU A 1007 -36.84 -6.08 38.94
N ARG A 1008 -36.67 -4.84 39.42
CA ARG A 1008 -37.48 -4.28 40.51
C ARG A 1008 -37.63 -2.76 40.37
N LYS A 1009 -36.66 -1.95 40.79
CA LYS A 1009 -36.83 -0.48 40.77
C LYS A 1009 -36.44 0.13 39.42
N GLY A 1010 -37.37 0.87 38.81
CA GLY A 1010 -37.14 1.69 37.63
C GLY A 1010 -37.49 3.15 37.89
N TYR A 1011 -36.70 3.85 38.72
CA TYR A 1011 -37.02 5.24 39.11
C TYR A 1011 -36.13 6.31 38.47
N GLY A 1012 -36.80 7.40 38.07
CA GLY A 1012 -36.19 8.67 37.69
C GLY A 1012 -35.13 8.58 36.59
N LEU A 1013 -34.27 9.59 36.55
CA LEU A 1013 -33.23 9.72 35.52
C LEU A 1013 -32.17 8.60 35.60
N GLY A 1014 -31.94 7.99 36.77
CA GLY A 1014 -30.99 6.88 36.89
C GLY A 1014 -31.46 5.64 36.13
N ALA A 1015 -32.76 5.31 36.20
CA ALA A 1015 -33.34 4.23 35.40
C ALA A 1015 -33.29 4.57 33.89
N MET A 1016 -33.60 5.82 33.51
CA MET A 1016 -33.47 6.26 32.11
C MET A 1016 -32.04 6.14 31.60
N GLY A 1017 -31.03 6.48 32.42
CA GLY A 1017 -29.62 6.29 32.08
C GLY A 1017 -29.26 4.83 31.83
N MET A 1018 -29.85 3.89 32.57
CA MET A 1018 -29.67 2.46 32.36
C MET A 1018 -30.42 1.93 31.13
N THR A 1019 -31.50 2.58 30.70
CA THR A 1019 -32.30 2.19 29.52
C THR A 1019 -31.97 3.04 28.30
N ALA A 1020 -30.70 3.34 28.04
CA ALA A 1020 -30.25 4.09 26.87
C ALA A 1020 -30.88 5.51 26.70
N GLY A 1021 -31.25 6.16 27.80
CA GLY A 1021 -31.76 7.55 27.82
C GLY A 1021 -33.27 7.68 28.03
N GLY A 1022 -34.05 6.61 27.91
CA GLY A 1022 -35.49 6.60 28.13
C GLY A 1022 -36.11 5.23 27.89
N PHE A 1023 -37.33 4.98 28.36
CA PHE A 1023 -37.90 3.62 28.35
C PHE A 1023 -38.36 3.14 26.96
N HIS A 1024 -38.49 4.04 25.99
CA HIS A 1024 -38.76 3.70 24.59
C HIS A 1024 -37.49 3.77 23.70
N ALA A 1025 -36.31 4.05 24.26
CA ALA A 1025 -35.05 4.05 23.51
C ALA A 1025 -34.51 2.63 23.21
N PRO A 1026 -34.61 1.64 24.13
CA PRO A 1026 -34.29 0.25 23.84
C PRO A 1026 -35.20 -0.36 22.76
N VAL A 1027 -34.75 -1.47 22.16
CA VAL A 1027 -35.58 -2.28 21.25
C VAL A 1027 -36.81 -2.81 21.98
N PHE A 1028 -36.63 -3.17 23.24
CA PHE A 1028 -37.74 -3.31 24.18
C PHE A 1028 -37.28 -2.95 25.60
N THR A 1029 -38.23 -2.49 26.40
CA THR A 1029 -38.15 -2.37 27.85
C THR A 1029 -39.25 -3.22 28.46
N VAL A 1030 -38.87 -4.38 28.99
CA VAL A 1030 -39.77 -5.29 29.70
C VAL A 1030 -39.49 -5.27 31.20
N ALA A 1031 -40.45 -5.71 32.00
CA ALA A 1031 -40.31 -5.80 33.45
C ALA A 1031 -40.60 -7.22 33.95
N TRP A 1032 -39.93 -7.62 35.02
CA TRP A 1032 -40.38 -8.73 35.85
C TRP A 1032 -41.60 -8.32 36.68
N PRO A 1033 -42.39 -9.26 37.22
CA PRO A 1033 -43.59 -8.94 38.00
C PRO A 1033 -43.29 -8.09 39.25
N THR A 1034 -42.06 -8.18 39.75
CA THR A 1034 -41.54 -7.38 40.88
C THR A 1034 -41.21 -5.92 40.52
N GLY A 1035 -41.36 -5.53 39.25
CA GLY A 1035 -41.10 -4.18 38.76
C GLY A 1035 -41.97 -3.12 39.44
N GLU A 1036 -41.35 -2.01 39.83
CA GLU A 1036 -41.97 -0.81 40.39
C GLU A 1036 -41.33 0.45 39.80
N PHE A 1037 -42.17 1.42 39.45
CA PHE A 1037 -41.85 2.59 38.61
C PHE A 1037 -42.32 3.91 39.24
N GLY A 1038 -41.66 4.99 38.85
CA GLY A 1038 -41.95 6.33 39.37
C GLY A 1038 -40.88 7.37 39.01
N ALA A 1039 -41.27 8.65 38.98
CA ALA A 1039 -40.33 9.74 38.71
C ALA A 1039 -39.25 9.90 39.80
N MET A 1040 -39.55 9.45 41.02
CA MET A 1040 -38.64 9.35 42.16
C MET A 1040 -39.12 8.19 43.06
N GLY A 1041 -38.35 7.84 44.09
CA GLY A 1041 -38.77 6.84 45.08
C GLY A 1041 -40.14 7.17 45.69
N LEU A 1042 -41.01 6.15 45.79
CA LEU A 1042 -42.43 6.31 46.14
C LEU A 1042 -42.63 7.01 47.49
N GLU A 1043 -41.81 6.68 48.49
CA GLU A 1043 -41.83 7.30 49.81
C GLU A 1043 -41.48 8.78 49.76
N GLY A 1044 -40.51 9.15 48.90
CA GLY A 1044 -40.12 10.55 48.67
C GLY A 1044 -41.22 11.32 47.96
N ALA A 1045 -41.84 10.73 46.94
CA ALA A 1045 -42.96 11.33 46.21
C ALA A 1045 -44.14 11.62 47.14
N VAL A 1046 -44.47 10.71 48.06
CA VAL A 1046 -45.55 10.92 49.04
C VAL A 1046 -45.19 12.05 50.02
N ARG A 1047 -43.98 12.04 50.59
CA ARG A 1047 -43.53 13.08 51.54
C ARG A 1047 -43.51 14.48 50.93
N LEU A 1048 -43.21 14.59 49.63
CA LEU A 1048 -43.18 15.86 48.92
C LEU A 1048 -44.57 16.29 48.45
N GLY A 1049 -45.29 15.40 47.77
CA GLY A 1049 -46.57 15.68 47.14
C GLY A 1049 -47.75 15.80 48.09
N PHE A 1050 -47.68 15.18 49.28
CA PHE A 1050 -48.74 15.19 50.29
C PHE A 1050 -48.29 15.81 51.62
N ARG A 1051 -47.30 16.71 51.59
CA ARG A 1051 -46.72 17.31 52.80
C ARG A 1051 -47.80 17.97 53.66
N LYS A 1052 -48.68 18.77 53.06
CA LYS A 1052 -49.72 19.52 53.78
C LYS A 1052 -50.73 18.59 54.44
N GLU A 1053 -51.09 17.50 53.76
CA GLU A 1053 -52.01 16.48 54.25
C GLU A 1053 -51.39 15.67 55.40
N LEU A 1054 -50.09 15.37 55.31
CA LEU A 1054 -49.36 14.67 56.37
C LEU A 1054 -49.11 15.56 57.59
N GLU A 1055 -48.79 16.84 57.40
CA GLU A 1055 -48.59 17.83 58.48
C GLU A 1055 -49.91 18.23 59.16
N ALA A 1056 -51.04 18.09 58.47
CA ALA A 1056 -52.38 18.29 59.05
C ALA A 1056 -52.76 17.19 60.07
N VAL A 1057 -52.04 16.06 60.10
CA VAL A 1057 -52.21 14.98 61.08
C VAL A 1057 -51.06 15.02 62.09
N PRO A 1058 -51.32 15.04 63.41
CA PRO A 1058 -50.27 15.02 64.43
C PRO A 1058 -49.31 13.83 64.29
N GLU A 1059 -48.05 14.00 64.71
CA GLU A 1059 -47.07 12.90 64.68
C GLU A 1059 -47.55 11.71 65.52
N GLY A 1060 -47.56 10.50 64.94
CA GLY A 1060 -48.01 9.30 65.61
C GLY A 1060 -48.59 8.26 64.64
N ALA A 1061 -49.21 7.22 65.20
CA ALA A 1061 -49.69 6.06 64.45
C ALA A 1061 -50.67 6.41 63.31
N GLU A 1062 -51.48 7.47 63.47
CA GLU A 1062 -52.43 7.91 62.44
C GLU A 1062 -51.75 8.54 61.23
N ARG A 1063 -50.72 9.38 61.44
CA ARG A 1063 -49.92 9.95 60.35
C ARG A 1063 -49.13 8.86 59.63
N ASP A 1064 -48.59 7.89 60.37
CA ASP A 1064 -47.88 6.75 59.80
C ASP A 1064 -48.83 5.88 58.96
N ALA A 1065 -50.05 5.61 59.45
CA ALA A 1065 -51.06 4.89 58.70
C ALA A 1065 -51.49 5.64 57.42
N LEU A 1066 -51.65 6.97 57.48
CA LEU A 1066 -51.93 7.80 56.30
C LEU A 1066 -50.77 7.76 55.31
N PHE A 1067 -49.53 7.89 55.79
CA PHE A 1067 -48.33 7.79 54.98
C PHE A 1067 -48.25 6.43 54.26
N GLN A 1068 -48.43 5.33 54.99
CA GLN A 1068 -48.43 3.98 54.41
C GLN A 1068 -49.56 3.78 53.40
N LYS A 1069 -50.76 4.33 53.67
CA LYS A 1069 -51.88 4.29 52.71
C LYS A 1069 -51.55 5.01 51.40
N LEU A 1070 -50.93 6.19 51.48
CA LEU A 1070 -50.54 6.96 50.30
C LEU A 1070 -49.39 6.30 49.53
N VAL A 1071 -48.42 5.71 50.24
CA VAL A 1071 -47.34 4.91 49.62
C VAL A 1071 -47.90 3.68 48.92
N ALA A 1072 -48.81 2.93 49.55
CA ALA A 1072 -49.47 1.79 48.94
C ALA A 1072 -50.26 2.17 47.68
N ARG A 1073 -50.90 3.34 47.67
CA ARG A 1073 -51.55 3.88 46.47
C ARG A 1073 -50.56 4.17 45.35
N GLN A 1074 -49.43 4.82 45.67
CA GLN A 1074 -48.39 5.07 44.65
C GLN A 1074 -47.71 3.79 44.18
N TYR A 1075 -47.58 2.78 45.03
CA TYR A 1075 -47.11 1.47 44.62
C TYR A 1075 -48.08 0.80 43.65
N ALA A 1076 -49.39 0.77 43.94
CA ALA A 1076 -50.39 0.22 43.02
C ALA A 1076 -50.44 0.94 41.66
N ASN A 1077 -50.16 2.25 41.63
CA ASN A 1077 -50.04 3.00 40.38
C ASN A 1077 -48.69 2.78 39.67
N GLY A 1078 -47.65 2.42 40.41
CA GLY A 1078 -46.29 2.25 39.91
C GLY A 1078 -45.89 0.80 39.67
N GLU A 1079 -46.71 -0.19 40.00
CA GLU A 1079 -46.40 -1.60 39.76
C GLU A 1079 -46.34 -1.92 38.27
N ALA A 1080 -45.54 -2.92 37.90
CA ALA A 1080 -45.26 -3.24 36.51
C ALA A 1080 -46.51 -3.46 35.65
N MET A 1081 -47.53 -4.13 36.19
CA MET A 1081 -48.77 -4.39 35.45
C MET A 1081 -49.52 -3.10 35.11
N HIS A 1082 -49.55 -2.13 36.01
CA HIS A 1082 -50.16 -0.82 35.74
C HIS A 1082 -49.34 -0.03 34.71
N MET A 1083 -48.01 0.00 34.88
CA MET A 1083 -47.08 0.66 33.95
C MET A 1083 -47.17 0.10 32.52
N ALA A 1084 -47.35 -1.21 32.38
CA ALA A 1084 -47.57 -1.84 31.08
C ALA A 1084 -48.95 -1.51 30.49
N ALA A 1085 -49.99 -1.42 31.34
CA ALA A 1085 -51.33 -1.04 30.89
C ALA A 1085 -51.39 0.40 30.35
N THR A 1086 -50.47 1.28 30.75
CA THR A 1086 -50.32 2.64 30.23
C THR A 1086 -49.35 2.74 29.05
N LEU A 1087 -48.76 1.61 28.59
CA LEU A 1087 -47.77 1.54 27.50
C LEU A 1087 -46.46 2.28 27.77
N GLU A 1088 -46.12 2.53 29.04
CA GLU A 1088 -44.83 3.11 29.40
C GLU A 1088 -43.69 2.07 29.41
N ILE A 1089 -44.03 0.79 29.41
CA ILE A 1089 -43.14 -0.36 29.14
C ILE A 1089 -43.84 -1.34 28.18
N ASP A 1090 -43.07 -2.19 27.51
CA ASP A 1090 -43.58 -3.04 26.42
C ASP A 1090 -44.30 -4.29 26.92
N ALA A 1091 -43.82 -4.88 28.03
CA ALA A 1091 -44.44 -6.06 28.62
C ALA A 1091 -44.01 -6.27 30.08
N VAL A 1092 -44.85 -6.98 30.83
CA VAL A 1092 -44.47 -7.67 32.06
C VAL A 1092 -44.36 -9.16 31.75
N ILE A 1093 -43.20 -9.75 32.02
CA ILE A 1093 -42.86 -11.11 31.58
C ILE A 1093 -42.59 -12.04 32.76
N ASP A 1094 -42.77 -13.35 32.58
CA ASP A 1094 -42.22 -14.33 33.52
C ASP A 1094 -40.68 -14.24 33.49
N PRO A 1095 -39.99 -14.12 34.63
CA PRO A 1095 -38.53 -14.11 34.68
C PRO A 1095 -37.87 -15.25 33.88
N ALA A 1096 -38.48 -16.43 33.83
CA ALA A 1096 -37.99 -17.58 33.07
C ALA A 1096 -38.05 -17.40 31.54
N GLU A 1097 -38.85 -16.45 31.03
CA GLU A 1097 -38.96 -16.15 29.59
C GLU A 1097 -37.98 -15.09 29.12
N THR A 1098 -37.28 -14.41 30.05
CA THR A 1098 -36.38 -13.29 29.75
C THR A 1098 -35.35 -13.64 28.68
N ARG A 1099 -34.73 -14.82 28.78
CA ARG A 1099 -33.74 -15.27 27.80
C ARG A 1099 -34.34 -15.46 26.40
N ALA A 1100 -35.57 -15.97 26.29
CA ALA A 1100 -36.24 -16.14 25.01
C ALA A 1100 -36.61 -14.78 24.38
N TRP A 1101 -36.99 -13.80 25.20
CA TRP A 1101 -37.17 -12.41 24.77
C TRP A 1101 -35.88 -11.81 24.20
N LEU A 1102 -34.78 -11.95 24.93
CA LEU A 1102 -33.46 -11.47 24.50
C LEU A 1102 -33.01 -12.17 23.21
N ALA A 1103 -33.16 -13.49 23.10
CA ALA A 1103 -32.80 -14.25 21.90
C ALA A 1103 -33.59 -13.77 20.66
N ARG A 1104 -34.90 -13.56 20.80
CA ARG A 1104 -35.75 -13.02 19.71
C ARG A 1104 -35.38 -11.57 19.36
N GLY A 1105 -35.16 -10.72 20.36
CA GLY A 1105 -34.75 -9.33 20.14
C GLY A 1105 -33.39 -9.23 19.43
N LEU A 1106 -32.42 -10.04 19.85
CA LEU A 1106 -31.11 -10.15 19.19
C LEU A 1106 -31.22 -10.66 17.75
N ALA A 1107 -32.24 -11.45 17.43
CA ALA A 1107 -32.50 -11.92 16.07
C ALA A 1107 -33.21 -10.88 15.19
N SER A 1108 -33.98 -9.96 15.78
CA SER A 1108 -34.71 -8.93 15.03
C SER A 1108 -33.94 -7.62 14.85
N ALA A 1109 -32.95 -7.33 15.70
CA ALA A 1109 -32.24 -6.07 15.69
C ALA A 1109 -31.00 -6.07 14.78
N GLN A 1110 -30.69 -4.91 14.19
CA GLN A 1110 -29.49 -4.68 13.39
C GLN A 1110 -28.60 -3.61 14.04
N VAL A 1111 -27.28 -3.71 13.82
CA VAL A 1111 -26.31 -2.71 14.27
C VAL A 1111 -26.21 -1.61 13.21
N ALA A 1112 -26.37 -0.34 13.60
CA ALA A 1112 -26.31 0.77 12.66
C ALA A 1112 -24.89 1.02 12.10
N PRO A 1113 -24.74 1.69 10.93
CA PRO A 1113 -23.48 1.87 10.18
C PRO A 1113 -22.37 2.65 10.89
N MET A 1114 -21.14 2.53 10.36
CA MET A 1114 -19.89 2.88 11.06
C MET A 1114 -19.42 4.33 11.03
N GLY A 1115 -19.71 5.08 12.11
CA GLY A 1115 -19.08 6.37 12.42
C GLY A 1115 -17.71 6.26 13.12
N HIS A 1116 -17.09 7.42 13.37
CA HIS A 1116 -15.81 7.56 14.09
C HIS A 1116 -15.92 7.03 15.53
N ARG A 1117 -14.91 6.29 16.00
CA ARG A 1117 -14.94 5.58 17.30
C ARG A 1117 -13.67 5.86 18.11
N PHE A 1118 -13.85 5.98 19.42
CA PHE A 1118 -12.82 5.72 20.42
C PHE A 1118 -13.51 5.19 21.68
N VAL A 1119 -12.83 4.34 22.42
CA VAL A 1119 -13.19 3.96 23.79
C VAL A 1119 -12.29 4.78 24.70
N ASP A 1120 -12.87 5.59 25.58
CA ASP A 1120 -12.06 6.39 26.49
C ASP A 1120 -11.39 5.51 27.57
N THR A 1121 -10.34 6.04 28.19
CA THR A 1121 -9.55 5.33 29.21
C THR A 1121 -10.11 5.52 30.62
N TRP A 1122 -11.28 6.15 30.78
CA TRP A 1122 -11.86 6.53 32.08
C TRP A 1122 -12.39 5.36 32.88
#